data_AF-A0A7X4Z6M1-F1
#
_entry.id   AF-A0A7X4Z6M1-F1
#
_cell.length_a   1.000
_cell.length_b   1.000
_cell.length_c   1.000
_cell.angle_alpha   90.00
_cell.angle_beta   90.00
_cell.angle_gamma   90.00
#
_symmetry.space_group_name_H-M   'P 1'
#
loop_
_entity.id
_entity.type
_entity.pdbx_description
1 polymer ?
#
loop_
_entity_poly.entity_id
_entity_poly.type
_entity_poly.pdbx_seq_one_letter_code
_entity_poly.pdbx_strand_id
1 'polypeptide(L)'
;MSMIDNGTDRMKMSFAHRLSFLYDDKIVQEIAEQWLDDEFTDLSSLQTCQIECFYHLAKINPKRVMECIKKDWKKLQGYFFYSNRINTIISTLAYYPDYFIECMELMITKEFHTVREADIEKYFQHTDFMNKKCADERLRLIKQWIQEDKKELGLKCLQKTLEKGYGTELAYREFPDFNQVQKENAKENEDYWFDVFSGYIEELVIDENIFPILITQDFTNKIFQLINQGHISNVERIAINIREKAFWREGYIEIMRKLSGKIPYPNHILIRMQAIKELLEPKNLEEEILYWCLSYTHEIYFLFEYSFEESCKMHNEKLAHYGKLLAKDFSLFQKVYKQLVLSDVDTIQLGKELAKSSDCNLMWNLLCDVLRENKYIPERLYLLMGILSEQKNMDNIKEKLGVLSQDARLIPAYIVLVISRDCFANEMKRFHKVVKNREVDISKFYRLSVCQSFLELSIERFMDYMQDFAKYDNCDAIIWNLIAGKVKYEKKIKGNIDEATKKKILIFLSNERISIYNTSLNSMNEITISYIKTVIALLCHDKNVQHLKMFYNWLKDDIEEKSAIGYDIDMILDELYKQQPILFLDVFIENSNKGSNILRMIKTTNQVGTDTLSKIHSDILISWCNKKPDQRYYKIFDYTYGYEQIEGKYQWKKIAFTAMKQVKDRKSLALKLIESISLKLIITNWGKEREAKEILFDLFVKDKDKEIAELALREKKEYSEITEQLRKDELAYQKNIQRFE
;
A
#
# COMPACT_ATOMS: atom_id res chain seq x y z
N MET A 1 -43.79 9.03 -14.14
CA MET A 1 -43.44 9.60 -12.82
C MET A 1 -44.01 8.80 -11.65
N SER A 2 -45.25 8.29 -11.65
CA SER A 2 -45.82 7.58 -10.47
C SER A 2 -44.98 6.42 -9.90
N MET A 3 -44.15 5.74 -10.70
CA MET A 3 -43.24 4.67 -10.27
C MET A 3 -41.93 5.19 -9.65
N ILE A 4 -41.48 6.39 -10.03
CA ILE A 4 -40.36 7.10 -9.40
C ILE A 4 -40.83 7.64 -8.05
N ASP A 5 -42.02 8.22 -7.99
CA ASP A 5 -42.52 8.86 -6.77
C ASP A 5 -43.01 7.86 -5.71
N ASN A 6 -43.63 6.74 -6.13
CA ASN A 6 -44.29 5.79 -5.22
C ASN A 6 -43.71 4.36 -5.25
N GLY A 7 -42.63 4.12 -5.99
CA GLY A 7 -42.00 2.80 -6.10
C GLY A 7 -41.17 2.42 -4.87
N THR A 8 -41.11 1.12 -4.56
CA THR A 8 -40.14 0.60 -3.57
C THR A 8 -38.69 0.76 -4.06
N ASP A 9 -37.72 0.79 -3.15
CA ASP A 9 -36.28 0.88 -3.48
C ASP A 9 -35.83 -0.11 -4.55
N ARG A 10 -36.30 -1.36 -4.46
CA ARG A 10 -36.00 -2.41 -5.43
C ARG A 10 -36.60 -2.10 -6.81
N MET A 11 -37.81 -1.54 -6.85
CA MET A 11 -38.46 -1.15 -8.11
C MET A 11 -37.74 0.02 -8.76
N LYS A 12 -37.36 1.04 -7.99
CA LYS A 12 -36.57 2.18 -8.48
C LYS A 12 -35.25 1.73 -9.09
N MET A 13 -34.49 0.90 -8.37
CA MET A 13 -33.23 0.35 -8.85
C MET A 13 -33.41 -0.49 -10.12
N SER A 14 -34.40 -1.38 -10.16
CA SER A 14 -34.68 -2.17 -11.37
C SER A 14 -35.11 -1.30 -12.54
N PHE A 15 -35.83 -0.21 -12.30
CA PHE A 15 -36.25 0.72 -13.33
C PHE A 15 -35.07 1.51 -13.88
N ALA A 16 -34.24 2.10 -13.01
CA ALA A 16 -33.01 2.80 -13.40
C ALA A 16 -32.07 1.90 -14.22
N HIS A 17 -31.87 0.65 -13.78
CA HIS A 17 -31.07 -0.33 -14.53
C HIS A 17 -31.63 -0.58 -15.94
N ARG A 18 -32.95 -0.73 -16.08
CA ARG A 18 -33.57 -0.94 -17.39
C ARG A 18 -33.47 0.27 -18.31
N LEU A 19 -33.66 1.48 -17.75
CA LEU A 19 -33.47 2.73 -18.49
C LEU A 19 -32.03 2.85 -19.02
N SER A 20 -31.04 2.34 -18.29
CA SER A 20 -29.64 2.42 -18.73
C SER A 20 -29.33 1.64 -20.02
N PHE A 21 -30.20 0.72 -20.44
CA PHE A 21 -30.10 0.05 -21.75
C PHE A 21 -30.66 0.87 -22.92
N LEU A 22 -31.38 1.97 -22.63
CA LEU A 22 -32.04 2.86 -23.60
C LEU A 22 -31.46 4.28 -23.52
N TYR A 23 -30.17 4.38 -23.22
CA TYR A 23 -29.44 5.62 -22.95
C TYR A 23 -29.45 6.65 -24.09
N ASP A 24 -29.63 6.22 -25.33
CA ASP A 24 -29.68 7.06 -26.53
C ASP A 24 -31.09 7.61 -26.83
N ASP A 25 -32.13 7.12 -26.14
CA ASP A 25 -33.49 7.58 -26.28
C ASP A 25 -33.70 8.94 -25.58
N LYS A 26 -34.20 9.94 -26.32
CA LYS A 26 -34.40 11.31 -25.83
C LYS A 26 -35.35 11.37 -24.64
N ILE A 27 -36.41 10.58 -24.63
CA ILE A 27 -37.39 10.57 -23.53
C ILE A 27 -36.73 9.98 -22.27
N VAL A 28 -35.89 8.96 -22.44
CA VAL A 28 -35.12 8.38 -21.33
C VAL A 28 -34.12 9.38 -20.76
N GLN A 29 -33.47 10.19 -21.60
CA GLN A 29 -32.59 11.28 -21.16
C GLN A 29 -33.35 12.35 -20.37
N GLU A 30 -34.52 12.78 -20.84
CA GLU A 30 -35.39 13.73 -20.13
C GLU A 30 -35.85 13.18 -18.77
N ILE A 31 -36.26 11.90 -18.72
CA ILE A 31 -36.62 11.22 -17.46
C ILE A 31 -35.43 11.18 -16.50
N ALA A 32 -34.24 10.84 -16.98
CA ALA A 32 -33.04 10.77 -16.15
C ALA A 32 -32.64 12.15 -15.61
N GLU A 33 -32.70 13.19 -16.43
CA GLU A 33 -32.40 14.56 -16.03
C GLU A 33 -33.34 15.05 -14.94
N GLN A 34 -34.66 14.89 -15.13
CA GLN A 34 -35.63 15.26 -14.11
C GLN A 34 -35.43 14.47 -12.82
N TRP A 35 -35.15 13.15 -12.91
CA TRP A 35 -34.93 12.34 -11.73
C TRP A 35 -33.67 12.77 -10.95
N LEU A 36 -32.59 13.13 -11.66
CA LEU A 36 -31.37 13.69 -11.07
C LEU A 36 -31.66 15.02 -10.34
N ASP A 37 -32.51 15.86 -10.91
CA ASP A 37 -32.87 17.16 -10.34
C ASP A 37 -33.75 17.05 -9.09
N ASP A 38 -34.64 16.05 -9.05
CA ASP A 38 -35.60 15.87 -7.97
C ASP A 38 -34.99 15.13 -6.76
N GLU A 39 -34.37 13.95 -6.97
CA GLU A 39 -33.95 13.06 -5.87
C GLU A 39 -32.46 13.16 -5.50
N PHE A 40 -31.60 13.71 -6.38
CA PHE A 40 -30.14 13.67 -6.21
C PHE A 40 -29.53 15.06 -5.95
N THR A 41 -30.24 15.89 -5.19
CA THR A 41 -29.84 17.27 -4.87
C THR A 41 -28.74 17.36 -3.80
N ASP A 42 -28.59 16.34 -2.95
CA ASP A 42 -27.51 16.17 -1.96
C ASP A 42 -26.99 14.72 -1.95
N LEU A 43 -25.79 14.51 -2.50
CA LEU A 43 -25.18 13.19 -2.60
C LEU A 43 -24.68 12.62 -1.26
N SER A 44 -24.52 13.45 -0.22
CA SER A 44 -24.02 13.01 1.09
C SER A 44 -25.09 12.29 1.94
N SER A 45 -26.36 12.46 1.58
CA SER A 45 -27.50 11.87 2.30
C SER A 45 -28.12 10.65 1.61
N LEU A 46 -27.51 10.15 0.51
CA LEU A 46 -28.10 9.05 -0.24
C LEU A 46 -28.24 7.78 0.61
N GLN A 47 -29.18 6.92 0.25
CA GLN A 47 -29.25 5.55 0.75
C GLN A 47 -28.60 4.59 -0.24
N THR A 48 -28.27 3.37 0.19
CA THR A 48 -27.61 2.36 -0.66
C THR A 48 -28.34 2.15 -1.99
N CYS A 49 -29.68 2.11 -1.98
CA CYS A 49 -30.51 1.95 -3.19
C CYS A 49 -30.42 3.17 -4.13
N GLN A 50 -30.36 4.38 -3.58
CA GLN A 50 -30.26 5.62 -4.36
C GLN A 50 -28.89 5.72 -5.03
N ILE A 51 -27.81 5.31 -4.35
CA ILE A 51 -26.46 5.27 -4.95
C ILE A 51 -26.44 4.34 -6.18
N GLU A 52 -27.09 3.18 -6.11
CA GLU A 52 -27.18 2.27 -7.27
C GLU A 52 -28.02 2.88 -8.40
N CYS A 53 -29.11 3.58 -8.08
CA CYS A 53 -29.88 4.32 -9.08
C CYS A 53 -29.02 5.41 -9.75
N PHE A 54 -28.30 6.21 -8.95
CA PHE A 54 -27.38 7.24 -9.44
C PHE A 54 -26.32 6.68 -10.38
N TYR A 55 -25.76 5.51 -10.05
CA TYR A 55 -24.83 4.79 -10.92
C TYR A 55 -25.43 4.42 -12.28
N HIS A 56 -26.69 3.95 -12.32
CA HIS A 56 -27.36 3.66 -13.58
C HIS A 56 -27.73 4.92 -14.38
N LEU A 57 -28.14 6.00 -13.71
CA LEU A 57 -28.45 7.28 -14.34
C LEU A 57 -27.20 7.92 -14.97
N ALA A 58 -26.01 7.68 -14.41
CA ALA A 58 -24.73 8.11 -14.99
C ALA A 58 -24.48 7.55 -16.39
N LYS A 59 -25.06 6.38 -16.71
CA LYS A 59 -24.97 5.76 -18.04
C LYS A 59 -25.87 6.42 -19.08
N ILE A 60 -26.88 7.19 -18.63
CA ILE A 60 -27.89 7.85 -19.45
C ILE A 60 -27.54 9.34 -19.64
N ASN A 61 -27.26 10.04 -18.53
CA ASN A 61 -26.93 11.47 -18.53
C ASN A 61 -25.64 11.73 -17.72
N PRO A 62 -24.46 11.36 -18.28
CA PRO A 62 -23.18 11.51 -17.59
C PRO A 62 -22.84 12.97 -17.26
N LYS A 63 -23.21 13.91 -18.14
CA LYS A 63 -23.01 15.35 -17.91
C LYS A 63 -23.70 15.82 -16.64
N ARG A 64 -25.01 15.55 -16.50
CA ARG A 64 -25.77 15.99 -15.31
C ARG A 64 -25.26 15.32 -14.03
N VAL A 65 -24.91 14.04 -14.10
CA VAL A 65 -24.31 13.32 -12.97
C VAL A 65 -22.99 13.97 -12.54
N MET A 66 -22.13 14.36 -13.49
CA MET A 66 -20.87 15.05 -13.17
C MET A 66 -21.11 16.41 -12.51
N GLU A 67 -22.14 17.16 -12.92
CA GLU A 67 -22.54 18.40 -12.26
C GLU A 67 -22.96 18.15 -10.80
N CYS A 68 -23.75 17.10 -10.53
CA CYS A 68 -24.13 16.71 -9.17
C CYS A 68 -22.90 16.32 -8.32
N ILE A 69 -21.99 15.50 -8.87
CA ILE A 69 -20.76 15.08 -8.18
C ILE A 69 -19.90 16.29 -7.83
N LYS A 70 -19.67 17.22 -8.77
CA LYS A 70 -18.86 18.43 -8.55
C LYS A 70 -19.46 19.32 -7.47
N LYS A 71 -20.78 19.51 -7.50
CA LYS A 71 -21.52 20.33 -6.52
C LYS A 71 -21.29 19.82 -5.09
N ASP A 72 -21.36 18.51 -4.87
CA ASP A 72 -21.26 17.91 -3.54
C ASP A 72 -19.87 17.30 -3.22
N TRP A 73 -18.87 17.48 -4.09
CA TRP A 73 -17.58 16.78 -3.97
C TRP A 73 -16.92 16.92 -2.60
N LYS A 74 -16.89 18.14 -2.06
CA LYS A 74 -16.33 18.42 -0.72
C LYS A 74 -17.09 17.70 0.40
N LYS A 75 -18.41 17.52 0.27
CA LYS A 75 -19.22 16.80 1.28
C LYS A 75 -18.97 15.30 1.23
N LEU A 76 -18.62 14.78 0.06
CA LEU A 76 -18.35 13.35 -0.16
C LEU A 76 -16.98 12.91 0.39
N GLN A 77 -16.05 13.86 0.59
CA GLN A 77 -14.73 13.63 1.19
C GLN A 77 -14.87 13.27 2.68
N GLY A 78 -14.94 11.97 2.99
CA GLY A 78 -15.08 11.44 4.36
C GLY A 78 -15.99 10.21 4.48
N TYR A 79 -16.79 9.93 3.45
CA TYR A 79 -17.79 8.85 3.46
C TYR A 79 -17.31 7.63 2.67
N PHE A 80 -16.65 6.68 3.35
CA PHE A 80 -16.02 5.50 2.72
C PHE A 80 -16.99 4.66 1.85
N PHE A 81 -18.21 4.39 2.34
CA PHE A 81 -19.18 3.53 1.65
C PHE A 81 -19.72 4.15 0.34
N TYR A 82 -20.05 5.45 0.38
CA TYR A 82 -20.53 6.23 -0.77
C TYR A 82 -19.45 6.46 -1.82
N SER A 83 -18.22 6.59 -1.35
CA SER A 83 -17.09 6.88 -2.20
C SER A 83 -16.88 5.81 -3.27
N ASN A 84 -17.12 4.51 -3.00
CA ASN A 84 -16.78 3.45 -3.97
C ASN A 84 -17.55 3.56 -5.28
N ARG A 85 -18.89 3.70 -5.26
CA ARG A 85 -19.69 3.80 -6.48
C ARG A 85 -19.48 5.11 -7.23
N ILE A 86 -19.38 6.23 -6.50
CA ILE A 86 -19.07 7.53 -7.11
C ILE A 86 -17.67 7.50 -7.75
N ASN A 87 -16.69 6.87 -7.10
CA ASN A 87 -15.37 6.65 -7.68
C ASN A 87 -15.46 5.77 -8.93
N THR A 88 -16.32 4.75 -8.95
CA THR A 88 -16.56 3.94 -10.15
C THR A 88 -17.09 4.80 -11.28
N ILE A 89 -18.06 5.67 -11.04
CA ILE A 89 -18.59 6.61 -12.05
C ILE A 89 -17.47 7.49 -12.60
N ILE A 90 -16.74 8.20 -11.73
CA ILE A 90 -15.64 9.08 -12.15
C ILE A 90 -14.56 8.30 -12.90
N SER A 91 -14.23 7.09 -12.45
CA SER A 91 -13.27 6.19 -13.10
C SER A 91 -13.71 5.78 -14.49
N THR A 92 -15.00 5.48 -14.67
CA THR A 92 -15.52 5.08 -15.98
C THR A 92 -15.60 6.29 -16.91
N LEU A 93 -16.05 7.43 -16.42
CA LEU A 93 -16.15 8.67 -17.22
C LEU A 93 -14.78 9.24 -17.64
N ALA A 94 -13.71 8.95 -16.89
CA ALA A 94 -12.34 9.32 -17.27
C ALA A 94 -11.88 8.73 -18.62
N TYR A 95 -12.54 7.72 -19.17
CA TYR A 95 -12.18 7.20 -20.50
C TYR A 95 -12.80 8.00 -21.65
N TYR A 96 -13.76 8.88 -21.35
CA TYR A 96 -14.40 9.73 -22.34
C TYR A 96 -13.67 11.06 -22.46
N PRO A 97 -13.27 11.49 -23.67
CA PRO A 97 -12.51 12.72 -23.83
C PRO A 97 -13.25 13.96 -23.32
N ASP A 98 -14.58 13.99 -23.44
CA ASP A 98 -15.41 15.11 -22.99
C ASP A 98 -15.48 15.28 -21.47
N TYR A 99 -15.24 14.21 -20.70
CA TYR A 99 -15.29 14.24 -19.24
C TYR A 99 -13.90 14.03 -18.59
N PHE A 100 -12.87 13.74 -19.39
CA PHE A 100 -11.57 13.29 -18.89
C PHE A 100 -10.95 14.27 -17.89
N ILE A 101 -10.83 15.54 -18.27
CA ILE A 101 -10.14 16.55 -17.45
C ILE A 101 -10.89 16.80 -16.15
N GLU A 102 -12.21 16.91 -16.22
CA GLU A 102 -13.04 17.08 -15.04
C GLU A 102 -12.90 15.89 -14.07
N CYS A 103 -12.85 14.67 -14.61
CA CYS A 103 -12.64 13.48 -13.80
C CYS A 103 -11.26 13.46 -13.14
N MET A 104 -10.20 13.85 -13.87
CA MET A 104 -8.84 13.92 -13.32
C MET A 104 -8.73 14.97 -12.20
N GLU A 105 -9.35 16.14 -12.37
CA GLU A 105 -9.40 17.18 -11.32
C GLU A 105 -10.10 16.68 -10.05
N LEU A 106 -11.22 15.96 -10.20
CA LEU A 106 -11.90 15.33 -9.06
C LEU A 106 -11.00 14.28 -8.38
N MET A 107 -10.39 13.37 -9.15
CA MET A 107 -9.51 12.35 -8.57
C MET A 107 -8.33 12.98 -7.81
N ILE A 108 -7.65 13.98 -8.38
CA ILE A 108 -6.52 14.67 -7.73
C ILE A 108 -6.96 15.37 -6.44
N THR A 109 -8.10 16.07 -6.45
CA THR A 109 -8.58 16.77 -5.24
C THR A 109 -8.95 15.81 -4.12
N LYS A 110 -9.29 14.55 -4.43
CA LYS A 110 -9.48 13.50 -3.42
C LYS A 110 -8.18 12.86 -2.96
N GLU A 111 -7.18 12.71 -3.83
CA GLU A 111 -5.85 12.22 -3.47
C GLU A 111 -5.15 13.09 -2.43
N PHE A 112 -5.41 14.41 -2.45
CA PHE A 112 -4.95 15.30 -1.38
C PHE A 112 -5.55 14.97 0.01
N HIS A 113 -6.60 14.15 0.09
CA HIS A 113 -7.32 13.84 1.33
C HIS A 113 -7.40 12.33 1.67
N THR A 114 -7.11 11.41 0.74
CA THR A 114 -7.14 9.96 1.00
C THR A 114 -5.77 9.31 0.82
N VAL A 115 -5.37 8.51 1.81
CA VAL A 115 -4.04 7.92 2.08
C VAL A 115 -3.44 7.05 0.95
N ARG A 116 -4.18 6.75 -0.12
CA ARG A 116 -3.64 6.04 -1.29
C ARG A 116 -3.60 7.02 -2.45
N GLU A 117 -2.41 7.25 -3.02
CA GLU A 117 -2.26 7.77 -4.38
C GLU A 117 -3.24 6.95 -5.24
N ALA A 118 -4.26 7.60 -5.80
CA ALA A 118 -5.06 6.92 -6.80
C ALA A 118 -4.11 6.73 -7.98
N ASP A 119 -4.16 5.56 -8.59
CA ASP A 119 -3.35 5.25 -9.77
C ASP A 119 -3.95 6.02 -10.95
N ILE A 120 -3.86 7.35 -10.97
CA ILE A 120 -4.43 8.20 -12.02
C ILE A 120 -3.66 8.01 -13.33
N GLU A 121 -2.38 7.65 -13.20
CA GLU A 121 -1.48 7.25 -14.26
C GLU A 121 -2.12 6.22 -15.21
N LYS A 122 -2.91 5.27 -14.69
CA LYS A 122 -3.55 4.22 -15.51
C LYS A 122 -4.56 4.77 -16.54
N TYR A 123 -5.13 5.95 -16.34
CA TYR A 123 -6.08 6.55 -17.29
C TYR A 123 -5.39 7.19 -18.50
N PHE A 124 -4.05 7.24 -18.48
CA PHE A 124 -3.20 7.73 -19.54
C PHE A 124 -2.61 6.62 -20.40
N GLN A 125 -2.93 5.34 -20.17
CA GLN A 125 -2.50 4.25 -21.04
C GLN A 125 -3.38 4.16 -22.30
N HIS A 126 -2.79 3.77 -23.45
CA HIS A 126 -3.56 3.55 -24.67
C HIS A 126 -4.49 2.33 -24.53
N THR A 127 -5.74 2.45 -24.98
CA THR A 127 -6.67 1.32 -25.12
C THR A 127 -7.32 1.32 -26.50
N ASP A 128 -7.78 0.16 -26.97
CA ASP A 128 -8.37 -0.02 -28.30
C ASP A 128 -9.69 0.78 -28.51
N PHE A 129 -10.19 1.45 -27.46
CA PHE A 129 -11.40 2.27 -27.47
C PHE A 129 -11.08 3.77 -27.44
N MET A 130 -9.83 4.15 -27.66
CA MET A 130 -9.41 5.56 -27.70
C MET A 130 -9.26 6.03 -29.14
N ASN A 131 -9.71 7.25 -29.39
CA ASN A 131 -9.56 7.93 -30.67
C ASN A 131 -8.58 9.12 -30.55
N LYS A 132 -8.35 9.84 -31.65
CA LYS A 132 -7.44 10.99 -31.68
C LYS A 132 -7.77 12.06 -30.61
N LYS A 133 -9.06 12.37 -30.40
CA LYS A 133 -9.50 13.32 -29.36
C LYS A 133 -9.10 12.86 -27.95
N CYS A 134 -9.11 11.55 -27.68
CA CYS A 134 -8.63 11.01 -26.41
C CYS A 134 -7.14 11.30 -26.18
N ALA A 135 -6.31 11.21 -27.22
CA ALA A 135 -4.89 11.56 -27.16
C ALA A 135 -4.70 13.06 -26.91
N ASP A 136 -5.43 13.89 -27.66
CA ASP A 136 -5.31 15.35 -27.60
C ASP A 136 -5.66 15.92 -26.22
N GLU A 137 -6.77 15.49 -25.61
CA GLU A 137 -7.16 15.96 -24.27
C GLU A 137 -6.16 15.51 -23.18
N ARG A 138 -5.58 14.32 -23.32
CA ARG A 138 -4.54 13.81 -22.41
C ARG A 138 -3.24 14.58 -22.56
N LEU A 139 -2.79 14.82 -23.79
CA LEU A 139 -1.60 15.63 -24.04
C LEU A 139 -1.80 17.06 -23.53
N ARG A 140 -2.97 17.65 -23.75
CA ARG A 140 -3.30 18.99 -23.24
C ARG A 140 -3.16 19.06 -21.73
N LEU A 141 -3.72 18.08 -21.01
CA LEU A 141 -3.65 18.03 -19.55
C LEU A 141 -2.22 17.79 -19.04
N ILE A 142 -1.45 16.91 -19.70
CA ILE A 142 -0.04 16.69 -19.37
C ILE A 142 0.78 17.97 -19.57
N LYS A 143 0.62 18.65 -20.73
CA LYS A 143 1.30 19.92 -21.01
C LYS A 143 0.99 20.96 -19.93
N GLN A 144 -0.27 21.06 -19.54
CA GLN A 144 -0.70 21.93 -18.46
C GLN A 144 -0.02 21.56 -17.13
N TRP A 145 -0.05 20.29 -16.71
CA TRP A 145 0.55 19.87 -15.43
C TRP A 145 2.07 20.02 -15.37
N ILE A 146 2.77 19.83 -16.49
CA ILE A 146 4.22 20.05 -16.58
C ILE A 146 4.59 21.53 -16.43
N GLN A 147 3.74 22.43 -16.91
CA GLN A 147 3.93 23.88 -16.79
C GLN A 147 3.50 24.43 -15.42
N GLU A 148 2.55 23.77 -14.75
CA GLU A 148 2.07 24.11 -13.41
C GLU A 148 2.91 23.43 -12.29
N ASP A 149 2.49 23.61 -11.03
CA ASP A 149 3.10 22.97 -9.84
C ASP A 149 2.78 21.46 -9.72
N LYS A 150 2.52 20.78 -10.85
CA LYS A 150 2.18 19.35 -10.94
C LYS A 150 3.13 18.59 -11.87
N LYS A 151 4.35 19.09 -12.04
CA LYS A 151 5.33 18.59 -13.01
C LYS A 151 5.64 17.10 -12.88
N GLU A 152 5.84 16.61 -11.65
CA GLU A 152 6.13 15.18 -11.41
C GLU A 152 4.97 14.29 -11.87
N LEU A 153 3.74 14.67 -11.57
CA LEU A 153 2.53 13.96 -11.97
C LEU A 153 2.37 13.95 -13.49
N GLY A 154 2.55 15.11 -14.14
CA GLY A 154 2.52 15.24 -15.59
C GLY A 154 3.53 14.31 -16.28
N LEU A 155 4.75 14.17 -15.74
CA LEU A 155 5.77 13.27 -16.26
C LEU A 155 5.45 11.79 -16.02
N LYS A 156 4.90 11.42 -14.85
CA LYS A 156 4.40 10.05 -14.59
C LYS A 156 3.28 9.67 -15.56
N CYS A 157 2.33 10.58 -15.80
CA CYS A 157 1.26 10.39 -16.77
C CYS A 157 1.79 10.29 -18.22
N LEU A 158 2.76 11.13 -18.61
CA LEU A 158 3.41 11.02 -19.93
C LEU A 158 4.15 9.70 -20.11
N GLN A 159 4.80 9.18 -19.07
CA GLN A 159 5.44 7.87 -19.14
C GLN A 159 4.40 6.77 -19.44
N LYS A 160 3.19 6.89 -18.91
CA LYS A 160 2.10 5.92 -19.05
C LYS A 160 1.45 5.93 -20.43
N THR A 161 1.52 7.03 -21.16
CA THR A 161 1.02 7.10 -22.54
C THR A 161 1.83 6.25 -23.51
N LEU A 162 3.01 5.76 -23.11
CA LEU A 162 3.85 4.84 -23.89
C LEU A 162 3.48 3.35 -23.68
N GLU A 163 2.50 3.08 -22.82
CA GLU A 163 2.02 1.73 -22.50
C GLU A 163 0.67 1.46 -23.17
N LYS A 164 0.45 0.19 -23.56
CA LYS A 164 -0.90 -0.33 -23.79
C LYS A 164 -1.50 -0.75 -22.45
N GLY A 165 -2.70 -0.26 -22.14
CA GLY A 165 -3.44 -0.68 -20.98
C GLY A 165 -3.92 -2.12 -21.13
N TYR A 166 -3.78 -2.93 -20.10
CA TYR A 166 -4.40 -4.25 -20.06
C TYR A 166 -5.90 -4.06 -19.88
N GLY A 167 -6.66 -4.60 -20.83
CA GLY A 167 -8.12 -4.55 -20.90
C GLY A 167 -8.76 -4.62 -19.52
N THR A 168 -9.22 -3.47 -19.06
CA THR A 168 -10.10 -3.28 -17.93
C THR A 168 -11.52 -3.77 -18.27
N GLU A 169 -11.63 -4.93 -18.92
CA GLU A 169 -12.84 -5.44 -19.56
C GLU A 169 -14.06 -5.51 -18.63
N LEU A 170 -13.87 -5.56 -17.31
CA LEU A 170 -14.96 -5.70 -16.34
C LEU A 170 -15.67 -4.38 -15.97
N ALA A 171 -14.98 -3.24 -15.89
CA ALA A 171 -15.65 -1.98 -15.54
C ALA A 171 -16.29 -1.27 -16.75
N TYR A 172 -16.00 -1.75 -17.96
CA TYR A 172 -16.19 -1.02 -19.23
C TYR A 172 -17.36 -1.57 -20.04
N ARG A 173 -17.65 -2.87 -19.89
CA ARG A 173 -18.83 -3.51 -20.51
C ARG A 173 -20.16 -2.95 -20.02
N GLU A 174 -20.13 -2.17 -18.94
CA GLU A 174 -21.31 -1.66 -18.27
C GLU A 174 -21.81 -0.30 -18.80
N PHE A 175 -21.00 0.45 -19.56
CA PHE A 175 -21.41 1.70 -20.18
C PHE A 175 -21.62 1.49 -21.69
N PRO A 176 -22.79 1.86 -22.23
CA PRO A 176 -23.22 1.35 -23.53
C PRO A 176 -22.47 1.96 -24.74
N ASP A 177 -21.83 3.12 -24.60
CA ASP A 177 -21.02 3.77 -25.65
C ASP A 177 -19.79 2.97 -26.11
N PHE A 178 -19.29 2.01 -25.30
CA PHE A 178 -18.11 1.22 -25.67
C PHE A 178 -18.39 0.15 -26.74
N ASN A 179 -19.64 -0.30 -26.87
CA ASN A 179 -19.96 -1.51 -27.65
C ASN A 179 -20.24 -1.28 -29.13
N GLN A 180 -20.47 -0.03 -29.59
CA GLN A 180 -21.04 0.17 -30.92
C GLN A 180 -20.11 0.74 -32.01
N VAL A 181 -19.03 1.50 -31.75
CA VAL A 181 -18.45 2.31 -32.86
C VAL A 181 -16.92 2.39 -33.00
N GLN A 182 -16.07 2.13 -32.00
CA GLN A 182 -14.65 2.56 -32.13
C GLN A 182 -13.63 1.59 -32.75
N LYS A 183 -14.04 0.44 -33.32
CA LYS A 183 -13.07 -0.45 -34.02
C LYS A 183 -12.62 0.07 -35.39
N GLU A 184 -13.32 1.04 -35.97
CA GLU A 184 -12.89 1.69 -37.21
C GLU A 184 -11.62 2.52 -36.93
N ASN A 185 -10.57 2.33 -37.75
CA ASN A 185 -9.30 3.04 -37.66
C ASN A 185 -8.49 2.83 -36.37
N ALA A 186 -8.69 1.71 -35.65
CA ALA A 186 -7.97 1.42 -34.40
C ALA A 186 -6.44 1.55 -34.54
N LYS A 187 -5.86 1.04 -35.64
CA LYS A 187 -4.40 1.17 -35.88
C LYS A 187 -3.97 2.60 -36.17
N GLU A 188 -4.76 3.37 -36.93
CA GLU A 188 -4.46 4.79 -37.18
C GLU A 188 -4.54 5.62 -35.90
N ASN A 189 -5.51 5.33 -35.04
CA ASN A 189 -5.65 5.97 -33.72
C ASN A 189 -4.46 5.61 -32.81
N GLU A 190 -4.04 4.35 -32.81
CA GLU A 190 -2.85 3.89 -32.09
C GLU A 190 -1.57 4.58 -32.60
N ASP A 191 -1.38 4.63 -33.92
CA ASP A 191 -0.24 5.30 -34.55
C ASP A 191 -0.21 6.79 -34.22
N TYR A 192 -1.36 7.47 -34.30
CA TYR A 192 -1.51 8.87 -33.88
C TYR A 192 -1.18 9.07 -32.40
N TRP A 193 -1.69 8.19 -31.54
CA TRP A 193 -1.45 8.26 -30.10
C TRP A 193 0.05 8.25 -29.79
N PHE A 194 0.77 7.23 -30.25
CA PHE A 194 2.19 7.13 -29.94
C PHE A 194 3.04 8.21 -30.63
N ASP A 195 2.64 8.67 -31.82
CA ASP A 195 3.35 9.77 -32.50
C ASP A 195 3.22 11.10 -31.75
N VAL A 196 2.01 11.45 -31.30
CA VAL A 196 1.76 12.70 -30.56
C VAL A 196 2.51 12.75 -29.23
N PHE A 197 2.49 11.66 -28.45
CA PHE A 197 3.20 11.63 -27.18
C PHE A 197 4.73 11.53 -27.35
N SER A 198 5.20 10.80 -28.36
CA SER A 198 6.65 10.76 -28.68
C SER A 198 7.15 12.12 -29.16
N GLY A 199 6.38 12.80 -30.02
CA GLY A 199 6.72 14.14 -30.48
C GLY A 199 6.82 15.14 -29.32
N TYR A 200 5.95 15.01 -28.31
CA TYR A 200 6.08 15.83 -27.11
C TYR A 200 7.31 15.48 -26.25
N ILE A 201 7.69 14.20 -26.15
CA ILE A 201 8.95 13.80 -25.50
C ILE A 201 10.14 14.45 -26.21
N GLU A 202 10.14 14.47 -27.54
CA GLU A 202 11.17 15.14 -28.35
C GLU A 202 11.25 16.65 -28.03
N GLU A 203 10.10 17.34 -27.88
CA GLU A 203 10.06 18.74 -27.43
C GLU A 203 10.70 18.92 -26.03
N LEU A 204 10.43 17.98 -25.11
CA LEU A 204 10.91 18.04 -23.73
C LEU A 204 12.40 17.72 -23.56
N VAL A 205 13.04 17.04 -24.53
CA VAL A 205 14.49 16.78 -24.50
C VAL A 205 15.30 18.08 -24.43
N ILE A 206 14.78 19.17 -25.00
CA ILE A 206 15.45 20.48 -25.03
C ILE A 206 15.47 21.11 -23.62
N ASP A 207 14.45 20.88 -22.79
CA ASP A 207 14.35 21.45 -21.44
C ASP A 207 15.37 20.83 -20.47
N GLU A 208 16.33 21.62 -19.98
CA GLU A 208 17.37 21.19 -19.04
C GLU A 208 16.82 20.69 -17.69
N ASN A 209 15.65 21.16 -17.26
CA ASN A 209 15.03 20.75 -16.01
C ASN A 209 14.21 19.46 -16.15
N ILE A 210 13.92 19.01 -17.37
CA ILE A 210 13.14 17.79 -17.64
C ILE A 210 14.03 16.68 -18.18
N PHE A 211 15.05 17.05 -18.95
CA PHE A 211 15.99 16.11 -19.57
C PHE A 211 16.54 15.03 -18.62
N PRO A 212 16.98 15.34 -17.38
CA PRO A 212 17.45 14.31 -16.43
C PRO A 212 16.40 13.25 -16.09
N ILE A 213 15.11 13.60 -16.14
CA ILE A 213 14.00 12.68 -15.86
C ILE A 213 13.72 11.78 -17.07
N LEU A 214 13.79 12.32 -18.29
CA LEU A 214 13.55 11.56 -19.53
C LEU A 214 14.60 10.46 -19.78
N ILE A 215 15.83 10.67 -19.32
CA ILE A 215 16.91 9.68 -19.46
C ILE A 215 16.92 8.64 -18.35
N THR A 216 15.99 8.69 -17.39
CA THR A 216 15.89 7.66 -16.33
C THR A 216 15.59 6.29 -16.92
N GLN A 217 15.95 5.24 -16.17
CA GLN A 217 15.71 3.86 -16.59
C GLN A 217 14.22 3.58 -16.80
N ASP A 218 13.37 4.09 -15.92
CA ASP A 218 11.93 3.89 -15.96
C ASP A 218 11.30 4.47 -17.23
N PHE A 219 11.68 5.69 -17.60
CA PHE A 219 11.18 6.34 -18.82
C PHE A 219 11.76 5.65 -20.07
N THR A 220 13.06 5.33 -20.05
CA THR A 220 13.75 4.61 -21.12
C THR A 220 13.11 3.26 -21.43
N ASN A 221 12.81 2.46 -20.40
CA ASN A 221 12.13 1.17 -20.57
C ASN A 221 10.82 1.31 -21.36
N LYS A 222 10.06 2.39 -21.13
CA LYS A 222 8.78 2.65 -21.80
C LYS A 222 8.96 3.12 -23.23
N ILE A 223 9.92 4.00 -23.50
CA ILE A 223 10.27 4.38 -24.88
C ILE A 223 10.63 3.13 -25.68
N PHE A 224 11.52 2.28 -25.17
CA PHE A 224 11.97 1.10 -25.90
C PHE A 224 10.88 0.01 -25.99
N GLN A 225 9.88 -0.02 -25.10
CA GLN A 225 8.69 -0.87 -25.27
C GLN A 225 7.92 -0.58 -26.56
N LEU A 226 8.01 0.64 -27.12
CA LEU A 226 7.40 1.00 -28.39
C LEU A 226 7.94 0.18 -29.58
N ILE A 227 9.18 -0.34 -29.51
CA ILE A 227 9.71 -1.25 -30.53
C ILE A 227 8.84 -2.51 -30.64
N ASN A 228 8.43 -3.07 -29.50
CA ASN A 228 7.58 -4.27 -29.46
C ASN A 228 6.17 -4.00 -30.01
N GLN A 229 5.76 -2.73 -30.02
CA GLN A 229 4.46 -2.27 -30.50
C GLN A 229 4.50 -1.82 -31.98
N GLY A 230 5.67 -1.89 -32.63
CA GLY A 230 5.84 -1.53 -34.05
C GLY A 230 6.22 -0.06 -34.29
N HIS A 231 6.51 0.72 -33.25
CA HIS A 231 6.78 2.16 -33.32
C HIS A 231 8.29 2.47 -33.16
N ILE A 232 9.15 1.69 -33.82
CA ILE A 232 10.61 1.88 -33.76
C ILE A 232 11.06 3.26 -34.31
N SER A 233 10.34 3.84 -35.26
CA SER A 233 10.64 5.18 -35.79
C SER A 233 10.61 6.25 -34.70
N ASN A 234 9.65 6.16 -33.78
CA ASN A 234 9.54 7.07 -32.64
C ASN A 234 10.75 6.94 -31.72
N VAL A 235 11.21 5.70 -31.46
CA VAL A 235 12.38 5.43 -30.65
C VAL A 235 13.67 5.97 -31.28
N GLU A 236 13.84 5.83 -32.59
CA GLU A 236 14.99 6.39 -33.31
C GLU A 236 15.07 7.91 -33.20
N ARG A 237 13.95 8.62 -33.45
CA ARG A 237 13.93 10.09 -33.35
C ARG A 237 14.28 10.56 -31.94
N ILE A 238 13.68 9.94 -30.92
CA ILE A 238 13.99 10.24 -29.52
C ILE A 238 15.46 9.95 -29.21
N ALA A 239 16.00 8.82 -29.68
CA ALA A 239 17.40 8.44 -29.45
C ALA A 239 18.40 9.43 -30.08
N ILE A 240 18.10 9.91 -31.29
CA ILE A 240 18.91 10.95 -31.97
C ILE A 240 18.90 12.24 -31.13
N ASN A 241 17.71 12.73 -30.78
CA ASN A 241 17.58 13.99 -30.03
C ASN A 241 18.27 13.93 -28.65
N ILE A 242 18.14 12.80 -27.94
CA ILE A 242 18.85 12.62 -26.65
C ILE A 242 20.36 12.56 -26.88
N ARG A 243 20.83 11.81 -27.89
CA ARG A 243 22.26 11.63 -28.16
C ARG A 243 22.96 12.92 -28.56
N GLU A 244 22.27 13.83 -29.25
CA GLU A 244 22.77 15.17 -29.57
C GLU A 244 23.06 16.01 -28.33
N LYS A 245 22.35 15.74 -27.22
CA LYS A 245 22.48 16.49 -25.96
C LYS A 245 23.41 15.81 -24.96
N ALA A 246 23.32 14.49 -24.78
CA ALA A 246 24.16 13.75 -23.84
C ALA A 246 24.28 12.25 -24.17
N PHE A 247 25.20 11.58 -23.49
CA PHE A 247 25.24 10.12 -23.48
C PHE A 247 24.01 9.53 -22.78
N TRP A 248 23.26 8.70 -23.51
CA TRP A 248 22.08 8.01 -22.99
C TRP A 248 22.41 6.58 -22.57
N ARG A 249 22.99 6.44 -21.37
CA ARG A 249 23.41 5.14 -20.81
C ARG A 249 22.28 4.13 -20.80
N GLU A 250 21.14 4.52 -20.25
CA GLU A 250 19.96 3.70 -20.08
C GLU A 250 19.45 3.22 -21.44
N GLY A 251 19.45 4.10 -22.46
CA GLY A 251 19.05 3.75 -23.82
C GLY A 251 19.99 2.73 -24.46
N TYR A 252 21.32 2.87 -24.23
CA TYR A 252 22.30 1.88 -24.69
C TYR A 252 22.13 0.51 -24.02
N ILE A 253 21.90 0.48 -22.70
CA ILE A 253 21.64 -0.77 -21.96
C ILE A 253 20.38 -1.45 -22.48
N GLU A 254 19.29 -0.70 -22.67
CA GLU A 254 18.00 -1.27 -23.08
C GLU A 254 18.02 -1.77 -24.53
N ILE A 255 18.67 -1.06 -25.46
CA ILE A 255 18.81 -1.58 -26.84
C ILE A 255 19.67 -2.83 -26.89
N MET A 256 20.75 -2.88 -26.09
CA MET A 256 21.59 -4.08 -25.96
C MET A 256 20.79 -5.26 -25.40
N ARG A 257 20.00 -5.03 -24.35
CA ARG A 257 19.11 -6.05 -23.75
C ARG A 257 18.09 -6.59 -24.75
N LYS A 258 17.55 -5.74 -25.62
CA LYS A 258 16.61 -6.16 -26.68
C LYS A 258 17.30 -6.93 -27.80
N LEU A 259 18.52 -6.56 -28.17
CA LEU A 259 19.32 -7.26 -29.18
C LEU A 259 19.79 -8.64 -28.70
N SER A 260 20.10 -8.80 -27.40
CA SER A 260 20.43 -10.10 -26.79
C SER A 260 19.20 -10.92 -26.39
N GLY A 261 18.03 -10.29 -26.34
CA GLY A 261 16.78 -10.90 -25.92
C GLY A 261 16.29 -12.00 -26.86
N LYS A 262 15.45 -12.89 -26.33
CA LYS A 262 14.85 -14.01 -27.08
C LYS A 262 13.66 -13.62 -27.96
N ILE A 263 13.25 -12.35 -27.95
CA ILE A 263 12.10 -11.89 -28.74
C ILE A 263 12.53 -11.86 -30.20
N PRO A 264 11.88 -12.64 -31.10
CA PRO A 264 12.20 -12.60 -32.51
C PRO A 264 11.70 -11.29 -33.11
N TYR A 265 12.61 -10.47 -33.62
CA TYR A 265 12.27 -9.28 -34.40
C TYR A 265 12.50 -9.53 -35.89
N PRO A 266 11.68 -8.95 -36.78
CA PRO A 266 11.96 -8.97 -38.22
C PRO A 266 13.33 -8.34 -38.55
N ASN A 267 14.01 -8.83 -39.59
CA ASN A 267 15.34 -8.34 -39.98
C ASN A 267 15.42 -6.82 -40.16
N HIS A 268 14.40 -6.19 -40.75
CA HIS A 268 14.38 -4.74 -40.94
C HIS A 268 14.31 -3.97 -39.61
N ILE A 269 13.68 -4.54 -38.57
CA ILE A 269 13.67 -3.98 -37.21
C ILE A 269 15.05 -4.19 -36.55
N LEU A 270 15.67 -5.36 -36.72
CA LEU A 270 17.01 -5.64 -36.19
C LEU A 270 18.08 -4.69 -36.73
N ILE A 271 18.07 -4.41 -38.03
CA ILE A 271 19.00 -3.45 -38.65
C ILE A 271 18.86 -2.06 -38.00
N ARG A 272 17.62 -1.62 -37.81
CA ARG A 272 17.30 -0.34 -37.16
C ARG A 272 17.73 -0.31 -35.69
N MET A 273 17.50 -1.41 -34.96
CA MET A 273 17.97 -1.56 -33.59
C MET A 273 19.50 -1.53 -33.48
N GLN A 274 20.23 -2.11 -34.44
CA GLN A 274 21.69 -2.04 -34.50
C GLN A 274 22.17 -0.61 -34.75
N ALA A 275 21.51 0.14 -35.63
CA ALA A 275 21.81 1.56 -35.85
C ALA A 275 21.60 2.39 -34.56
N ILE A 276 20.51 2.14 -33.81
CA ILE A 276 20.29 2.77 -32.49
C ILE A 276 21.40 2.39 -31.51
N LYS A 277 21.82 1.12 -31.47
CA LYS A 277 22.93 0.67 -30.62
C LYS A 277 24.22 1.43 -30.93
N GLU A 278 24.62 1.50 -32.20
CA GLU A 278 25.82 2.22 -32.64
C GLU A 278 25.75 3.72 -32.32
N LEU A 279 24.56 4.32 -32.47
CA LEU A 279 24.31 5.72 -32.11
C LEU A 279 24.56 5.97 -30.62
N LEU A 280 24.05 5.08 -29.77
CA LEU A 280 24.05 5.24 -28.31
C LEU A 280 25.31 4.69 -27.62
N GLU A 281 26.21 4.01 -28.33
CA GLU A 281 27.44 3.46 -27.76
C GLU A 281 28.34 4.56 -27.13
N PRO A 282 29.02 4.28 -26.00
CA PRO A 282 30.00 5.19 -25.43
C PRO A 282 31.11 5.55 -26.44
N LYS A 283 31.35 6.85 -26.67
CA LYS A 283 32.31 7.37 -27.67
C LYS A 283 33.62 7.86 -27.09
N ASN A 284 33.71 8.02 -25.78
CA ASN A 284 34.88 8.53 -25.10
C ASN A 284 35.03 7.91 -23.69
N LEU A 285 36.17 8.16 -23.05
CA LEU A 285 36.50 7.59 -21.74
C LEU A 285 35.52 8.02 -20.63
N GLU A 286 34.98 9.24 -20.69
CA GLU A 286 34.02 9.75 -19.70
C GLU A 286 32.72 8.95 -19.78
N GLU A 287 32.21 8.74 -21.00
CA GLU A 287 31.03 7.92 -21.26
C GLU A 287 31.26 6.45 -20.89
N GLU A 288 32.46 5.91 -21.14
CA GLU A 288 32.83 4.54 -20.76
C GLU A 288 32.86 4.36 -19.23
N ILE A 289 33.41 5.35 -18.50
CA ILE A 289 33.39 5.37 -17.03
C ILE A 289 31.95 5.42 -16.53
N LEU A 290 31.13 6.32 -17.07
CA LEU A 290 29.71 6.44 -16.68
C LEU A 290 28.92 5.18 -17.00
N TYR A 291 29.18 4.54 -18.14
CA TYR A 291 28.56 3.27 -18.49
C TYR A 291 28.89 2.20 -17.45
N TRP A 292 30.16 1.90 -17.21
CA TRP A 292 30.54 0.81 -16.30
C TRP A 292 30.23 1.13 -14.83
N CYS A 293 30.48 2.35 -14.37
CA CYS A 293 30.31 2.70 -12.96
C CYS A 293 28.86 2.93 -12.54
N LEU A 294 27.97 3.12 -13.51
CA LEU A 294 26.53 3.29 -13.27
C LEU A 294 25.71 2.14 -13.85
N SER A 295 26.35 1.02 -14.23
CA SER A 295 25.66 -0.21 -14.61
C SER A 295 25.46 -1.10 -13.39
N TYR A 296 24.34 -1.80 -13.32
CA TYR A 296 24.14 -2.82 -12.31
C TYR A 296 24.85 -4.12 -12.69
N THR A 297 25.33 -4.87 -11.69
CA THR A 297 25.95 -6.19 -11.92
C THR A 297 25.03 -7.17 -12.66
N HIS A 298 23.72 -7.10 -12.42
CA HIS A 298 22.77 -7.96 -13.11
C HIS A 298 22.61 -7.59 -14.59
N GLU A 299 22.80 -6.32 -14.97
CA GLU A 299 22.77 -5.91 -16.39
C GLU A 299 23.95 -6.51 -17.13
N ILE A 300 25.14 -6.48 -16.51
CA ILE A 300 26.34 -7.13 -17.04
C ILE A 300 26.10 -8.64 -17.20
N TYR A 301 25.52 -9.28 -16.20
CA TYR A 301 25.12 -10.69 -16.26
C TYR A 301 24.22 -11.00 -17.46
N PHE A 302 23.18 -10.18 -17.68
CA PHE A 302 22.25 -10.38 -18.79
C PHE A 302 22.86 -10.09 -20.17
N LEU A 303 23.80 -9.14 -20.26
CA LEU A 303 24.36 -8.73 -21.54
C LEU A 303 25.46 -9.65 -22.06
N PHE A 304 26.23 -10.29 -21.18
CA PHE A 304 27.41 -11.06 -21.56
C PHE A 304 27.29 -12.58 -21.35
N GLU A 305 26.11 -13.07 -20.97
CA GLU A 305 25.83 -14.50 -20.73
C GLU A 305 26.78 -15.18 -19.72
N TYR A 306 27.41 -14.40 -18.85
CA TYR A 306 28.28 -14.89 -17.78
C TYR A 306 27.47 -15.51 -16.65
N SER A 307 28.13 -16.27 -15.76
CA SER A 307 27.54 -16.55 -14.45
C SER A 307 27.43 -15.26 -13.61
N PHE A 308 26.55 -15.27 -12.61
CA PHE A 308 26.39 -14.12 -11.71
C PHE A 308 27.70 -13.80 -10.97
N GLU A 309 28.48 -14.81 -10.57
CA GLU A 309 29.77 -14.66 -9.89
C GLU A 309 30.83 -14.04 -10.82
N GLU A 310 30.94 -14.51 -12.05
CA GLU A 310 31.84 -13.93 -13.06
C GLU A 310 31.47 -12.48 -13.37
N SER A 311 30.17 -12.18 -13.43
CA SER A 311 29.67 -10.81 -13.64
C SER A 311 30.01 -9.90 -12.47
N CYS A 312 29.85 -10.37 -11.23
CA CYS A 312 30.27 -9.64 -10.02
C CYS A 312 31.77 -9.35 -10.05
N LYS A 313 32.58 -10.36 -10.39
CA LYS A 313 34.03 -10.23 -10.45
C LYS A 313 34.45 -9.23 -11.52
N MET A 314 33.96 -9.38 -12.76
CA MET A 314 34.28 -8.49 -13.87
C MET A 314 33.84 -7.05 -13.57
N HIS A 315 32.63 -6.88 -13.03
CA HIS A 315 32.12 -5.55 -12.69
C HIS A 315 33.01 -4.88 -11.63
N ASN A 316 33.37 -5.60 -10.57
CA ASN A 316 34.28 -5.08 -9.55
C ASN A 316 35.69 -4.77 -10.09
N GLU A 317 36.20 -5.57 -11.03
CA GLU A 317 37.46 -5.30 -11.72
C GLU A 317 37.38 -4.02 -12.55
N LYS A 318 36.26 -3.78 -13.25
CA LYS A 318 36.00 -2.53 -13.99
C LYS A 318 35.87 -1.33 -13.05
N LEU A 319 35.10 -1.44 -11.97
CA LEU A 319 34.99 -0.38 -10.95
C LEU A 319 36.36 -0.06 -10.33
N ALA A 320 37.16 -1.07 -10.02
CA ALA A 320 38.51 -0.87 -9.49
C ALA A 320 39.46 -0.22 -10.53
N HIS A 321 39.34 -0.62 -11.80
CA HIS A 321 40.13 -0.04 -12.89
C HIS A 321 39.82 1.45 -13.07
N TYR A 322 38.55 1.83 -13.26
CA TYR A 322 38.16 3.23 -13.42
C TYR A 322 38.37 4.03 -12.13
N GLY A 323 38.18 3.43 -10.96
CA GLY A 323 38.48 4.07 -9.68
C GLY A 323 39.94 4.49 -9.55
N LYS A 324 40.88 3.64 -10.00
CA LYS A 324 42.31 3.98 -10.05
C LYS A 324 42.63 5.08 -11.05
N LEU A 325 41.92 5.12 -12.18
CA LEU A 325 42.08 6.19 -13.18
C LEU A 325 41.60 7.52 -12.60
N LEU A 326 40.39 7.56 -12.05
CA LEU A 326 39.80 8.75 -11.41
C LEU A 326 40.61 9.21 -10.19
N ALA A 327 41.18 8.28 -9.41
CA ALA A 327 42.04 8.61 -8.27
C ALA A 327 43.34 9.32 -8.68
N LYS A 328 43.83 9.09 -9.91
CA LYS A 328 45.05 9.68 -10.47
C LYS A 328 44.81 10.95 -11.27
N ASP A 329 43.61 11.11 -11.83
CA ASP A 329 43.24 12.24 -12.67
C ASP A 329 42.02 12.96 -12.09
N PHE A 330 42.28 13.97 -11.26
CA PHE A 330 41.24 14.78 -10.64
C PHE A 330 40.40 15.55 -11.66
N SER A 331 40.98 15.95 -12.80
CA SER A 331 40.25 16.66 -13.87
C SER A 331 39.22 15.73 -14.53
N LEU A 332 39.60 14.48 -14.80
CA LEU A 332 38.68 13.46 -15.29
C LEU A 332 37.58 13.18 -14.26
N PHE A 333 37.90 13.08 -12.97
CA PHE A 333 36.91 12.95 -11.90
C PHE A 333 35.91 14.10 -11.89
N GLN A 334 36.36 15.35 -12.04
CA GLN A 334 35.48 16.53 -12.11
C GLN A 334 34.46 16.49 -13.25
N LYS A 335 34.67 15.67 -14.28
CA LYS A 335 33.70 15.53 -15.38
C LYS A 335 32.56 14.55 -15.09
N VAL A 336 32.76 13.60 -14.17
CA VAL A 336 31.82 12.47 -13.95
C VAL A 336 31.29 12.35 -12.51
N TYR A 337 31.92 13.02 -11.54
CA TYR A 337 31.63 12.84 -10.12
C TYR A 337 30.17 13.12 -9.73
N LYS A 338 29.50 14.07 -10.40
CA LYS A 338 28.10 14.42 -10.12
C LYS A 338 27.18 13.22 -10.33
N GLN A 339 27.31 12.55 -11.48
CA GLN A 339 26.52 11.34 -11.76
C GLN A 339 26.90 10.19 -10.83
N LEU A 340 28.21 10.03 -10.52
CA LEU A 340 28.69 8.94 -9.68
C LEU A 340 28.16 9.01 -8.23
N VAL A 341 28.08 10.20 -7.64
CA VAL A 341 27.64 10.36 -6.23
C VAL A 341 26.12 10.31 -6.08
N LEU A 342 25.38 10.74 -7.10
CA LEU A 342 23.92 10.69 -7.14
C LEU A 342 23.37 9.34 -7.61
N SER A 343 24.25 8.45 -8.06
CA SER A 343 23.92 7.09 -8.50
C SER A 343 23.32 6.26 -7.38
N ASP A 344 22.42 5.36 -7.76
CA ASP A 344 21.90 4.30 -6.91
C ASP A 344 22.61 2.95 -7.05
N VAL A 345 23.66 2.89 -7.87
CA VAL A 345 24.46 1.69 -8.15
C VAL A 345 25.54 1.50 -7.08
N ASP A 346 25.85 0.24 -6.78
CA ASP A 346 26.94 -0.13 -5.86
C ASP A 346 28.31 0.31 -6.40
N THR A 347 28.74 1.49 -5.96
CA THR A 347 30.03 2.10 -6.27
C THR A 347 31.01 2.00 -5.10
N ILE A 348 30.82 1.06 -4.17
CA ILE A 348 31.72 0.89 -3.01
C ILE A 348 33.15 0.63 -3.45
N GLN A 349 33.34 -0.27 -4.42
CA GLN A 349 34.68 -0.61 -4.91
C GLN A 349 35.36 0.59 -5.59
N LEU A 350 34.60 1.41 -6.31
CA LEU A 350 35.09 2.66 -6.89
C LEU A 350 35.57 3.61 -5.79
N GLY A 351 34.76 3.81 -4.75
CA GLY A 351 35.09 4.67 -3.62
C GLY A 351 36.34 4.25 -2.84
N LYS A 352 36.56 2.93 -2.69
CA LYS A 352 37.79 2.41 -2.09
C LYS A 352 39.05 2.80 -2.86
N GLU A 353 38.99 2.81 -4.19
CA GLU A 353 40.13 3.26 -4.99
C GLU A 353 40.31 4.78 -4.92
N LEU A 354 39.22 5.56 -4.91
CA LEU A 354 39.29 7.02 -4.71
C LEU A 354 39.91 7.40 -3.36
N ALA A 355 39.66 6.62 -2.31
CA ALA A 355 40.26 6.85 -0.98
C ALA A 355 41.79 6.74 -0.95
N LYS A 356 42.40 6.11 -1.96
CA LYS A 356 43.85 5.97 -2.10
C LYS A 356 44.50 7.16 -2.82
N SER A 357 43.69 8.08 -3.37
CA SER A 357 44.18 9.29 -4.00
C SER A 357 44.82 10.24 -2.98
N SER A 358 45.88 10.94 -3.38
CA SER A 358 46.41 12.08 -2.62
C SER A 358 45.38 13.21 -2.48
N ASP A 359 44.43 13.31 -3.42
CA ASP A 359 43.39 14.34 -3.46
C ASP A 359 42.07 13.88 -2.81
N CYS A 360 42.09 12.78 -2.04
CA CYS A 360 40.88 12.21 -1.42
C CYS A 360 40.06 13.24 -0.62
N ASN A 361 40.71 14.18 0.06
CA ASN A 361 40.02 15.25 0.80
C ASN A 361 39.31 16.25 -0.13
N LEU A 362 39.94 16.61 -1.25
CA LEU A 362 39.34 17.48 -2.26
C LEU A 362 38.16 16.78 -2.93
N MET A 363 38.33 15.51 -3.31
CA MET A 363 37.25 14.69 -3.87
C MET A 363 36.08 14.55 -2.89
N TRP A 364 36.36 14.28 -1.62
CA TRP A 364 35.34 14.19 -0.57
C TRP A 364 34.52 15.47 -0.45
N ASN A 365 35.18 16.62 -0.41
CA ASN A 365 34.50 17.92 -0.32
C ASN A 365 33.62 18.16 -1.55
N LEU A 366 34.14 17.90 -2.75
CA LEU A 366 33.40 18.06 -3.99
C LEU A 366 32.15 17.16 -4.06
N LEU A 367 32.26 15.92 -3.56
CA LEU A 367 31.10 15.01 -3.44
C LEU A 367 30.07 15.55 -2.44
N CYS A 368 30.51 16.10 -1.30
CA CYS A 368 29.62 16.73 -0.33
C CYS A 368 28.93 17.98 -0.92
N ASP A 369 29.64 18.77 -1.72
CA ASP A 369 29.09 19.96 -2.39
C ASP A 369 27.92 19.57 -3.30
N VAL A 370 28.07 18.49 -4.08
CA VAL A 370 26.97 17.96 -4.92
C VAL A 370 25.78 17.53 -4.09
N LEU A 371 25.99 16.82 -2.99
CA LEU A 371 24.90 16.40 -2.12
C LEU A 371 24.18 17.60 -1.47
N ARG A 372 24.86 18.74 -1.23
CA ARG A 372 24.20 19.98 -0.73
C ARG A 372 23.34 20.67 -1.79
N GLU A 373 23.74 20.56 -3.04
CA GLU A 373 23.09 21.23 -4.19
C GLU A 373 21.96 20.40 -4.79
N ASN A 374 21.90 19.10 -4.51
CA ASN A 374 21.01 18.16 -5.20
C ASN A 374 20.18 17.34 -4.21
N LYS A 375 19.00 16.88 -4.65
CA LYS A 375 18.28 15.81 -3.95
C LYS A 375 19.04 14.50 -4.14
N TYR A 376 19.16 13.71 -3.08
CA TYR A 376 19.85 12.42 -3.11
C TYR A 376 19.15 11.40 -2.20
N ILE A 377 19.46 10.11 -2.40
CA ILE A 377 18.94 9.00 -1.59
C ILE A 377 20.03 8.61 -0.58
N PRO A 378 19.91 8.99 0.71
CA PRO A 378 20.96 8.76 1.70
C PRO A 378 21.39 7.29 1.82
N GLU A 379 20.43 6.38 1.63
CA GLU A 379 20.61 4.93 1.75
C GLU A 379 21.50 4.33 0.64
N ARG A 380 21.79 5.11 -0.41
CA ARG A 380 22.50 4.68 -1.63
C ARG A 380 23.82 5.43 -1.85
N LEU A 381 24.42 5.98 -0.79
CA LEU A 381 25.70 6.70 -0.85
C LEU A 381 26.91 5.74 -0.90
N TYR A 382 26.87 4.77 -1.81
CA TYR A 382 27.85 3.69 -1.95
C TYR A 382 29.27 4.21 -2.20
N LEU A 383 29.42 5.29 -2.96
CA LEU A 383 30.72 5.90 -3.24
C LEU A 383 31.38 6.43 -1.95
N LEU A 384 30.63 7.15 -1.12
CA LEU A 384 31.11 7.67 0.17
C LEU A 384 31.36 6.54 1.16
N MET A 385 30.53 5.50 1.16
CA MET A 385 30.77 4.27 1.91
C MET A 385 32.08 3.60 1.48
N GLY A 386 32.36 3.53 0.18
CA GLY A 386 33.63 3.05 -0.34
C GLY A 386 34.80 3.86 0.19
N ILE A 387 34.74 5.19 0.05
CA ILE A 387 35.82 6.10 0.49
C ILE A 387 36.12 5.91 1.96
N LEU A 388 35.09 5.97 2.81
CA LEU A 388 35.29 5.82 4.24
C LEU A 388 35.90 4.44 4.55
N SER A 389 35.61 3.38 3.77
CA SER A 389 35.87 1.97 4.18
C SER A 389 37.33 1.61 4.08
N GLU A 390 38.03 2.31 3.21
CA GLU A 390 39.46 2.20 3.04
C GLU A 390 40.23 3.08 4.06
N GLN A 391 39.54 3.98 4.78
CA GLN A 391 40.19 4.83 5.80
C GLN A 391 40.49 4.01 7.06
N LYS A 392 41.78 3.90 7.40
CA LYS A 392 42.25 3.23 8.63
C LYS A 392 42.31 4.17 9.84
N ASN A 393 42.44 5.48 9.61
CA ASN A 393 42.55 6.46 10.68
C ASN A 393 41.16 6.92 11.12
N MET A 394 40.80 6.61 12.37
CA MET A 394 39.53 7.00 12.98
C MET A 394 39.34 8.52 13.05
N ASP A 395 40.42 9.31 13.17
CA ASP A 395 40.32 10.76 13.21
C ASP A 395 39.93 11.33 11.84
N ASN A 396 40.45 10.76 10.74
CA ASN A 396 40.03 11.15 9.39
C ASN A 396 38.56 10.79 9.14
N ILE A 397 38.10 9.62 9.62
CA ILE A 397 36.68 9.26 9.57
C ILE A 397 35.83 10.26 10.35
N LYS A 398 36.24 10.62 11.57
CA LYS A 398 35.52 11.58 12.42
C LYS A 398 35.48 12.98 11.81
N GLU A 399 36.55 13.40 11.13
CA GLU A 399 36.62 14.67 10.42
C GLU A 399 35.61 14.68 9.25
N LYS A 400 35.67 13.67 8.38
CA LYS A 400 34.76 13.52 7.23
C LYS A 400 33.29 13.44 7.64
N LEU A 401 32.97 12.63 8.66
CA LEU A 401 31.61 12.58 9.22
C LEU A 401 31.23 13.90 9.90
N GLY A 402 32.20 14.62 10.46
CA GLY A 402 32.01 15.95 11.03
C GLY A 402 31.49 16.96 10.01
N VAL A 403 32.08 16.97 8.81
CA VAL A 403 31.63 17.82 7.70
C VAL A 403 30.14 17.58 7.39
N LEU A 404 29.71 16.32 7.31
CA LEU A 404 28.31 15.98 7.03
C LEU A 404 27.36 16.39 8.17
N SER A 405 27.81 16.27 9.43
CA SER A 405 26.98 16.59 10.61
C SER A 405 26.77 18.10 10.86
N GLN A 406 27.53 18.96 10.18
CA GLN A 406 27.48 20.41 10.36
C GLN A 406 26.51 21.11 9.40
N ASP A 407 26.04 20.41 8.36
CA ASP A 407 25.12 20.94 7.36
C ASP A 407 23.81 20.15 7.39
N ALA A 408 22.70 20.83 7.66
CA ALA A 408 21.37 20.23 7.73
C ALA A 408 20.99 19.40 6.49
N ARG A 409 21.46 19.82 5.29
CA ARG A 409 21.21 19.10 4.04
C ARG A 409 21.98 17.77 3.96
N LEU A 410 23.08 17.64 4.69
CA LEU A 410 23.96 16.47 4.69
C LEU A 410 23.72 15.53 5.89
N ILE A 411 22.94 15.95 6.89
CA ILE A 411 22.61 15.10 8.04
C ILE A 411 22.02 13.73 7.66
N PRO A 412 21.14 13.61 6.65
CA PRO A 412 20.67 12.30 6.23
C PRO A 412 21.82 11.38 5.77
N ALA A 413 22.83 11.93 5.08
CA ALA A 413 24.02 11.19 4.68
C ALA A 413 24.86 10.78 5.89
N TYR A 414 25.05 11.71 6.84
CA TYR A 414 25.75 11.43 8.10
C TYR A 414 25.12 10.24 8.83
N ILE A 415 23.80 10.24 9.04
CA ILE A 415 23.10 9.18 9.77
C ILE A 415 23.33 7.83 9.11
N VAL A 416 23.12 7.72 7.80
CA VAL A 416 23.30 6.45 7.08
C VAL A 416 24.74 5.96 7.15
N LEU A 417 25.72 6.85 6.95
CA LEU A 417 27.13 6.45 6.98
C LEU A 417 27.59 6.03 8.37
N VAL A 418 27.07 6.66 9.44
CA VAL A 418 27.34 6.22 10.83
C VAL A 418 26.78 4.83 11.11
N ILE A 419 25.53 4.58 10.68
CA ILE A 419 24.85 3.30 10.90
C ILE A 419 25.51 2.18 10.08
N SER A 420 25.73 2.40 8.78
CA SER A 420 26.30 1.39 7.88
C SER A 420 27.73 1.00 8.22
N ARG A 421 28.44 1.83 9.00
CA ARG A 421 29.78 1.53 9.51
C ARG A 421 29.83 0.93 10.89
N ASP A 422 28.69 0.85 11.56
CA ASP A 422 28.60 0.53 12.97
C ASP A 422 29.57 1.39 13.83
N CYS A 423 29.79 2.65 13.43
CA CYS A 423 30.65 3.59 14.15
C CYS A 423 29.85 4.48 15.12
N PHE A 424 28.58 4.16 15.37
CA PHE A 424 27.69 4.90 16.25
C PHE A 424 28.28 5.13 17.65
N ALA A 425 28.96 4.13 18.23
CA ALA A 425 29.62 4.29 19.54
C ALA A 425 30.63 5.46 19.58
N ASN A 426 31.37 5.68 18.49
CA ASN A 426 32.35 6.76 18.36
C ASN A 426 31.68 8.12 18.09
N GLU A 427 30.47 8.10 17.56
CA GLU A 427 29.71 9.25 17.10
C GLU A 427 28.54 9.63 18.03
N MET A 428 28.34 8.88 19.11
CA MET A 428 27.16 8.94 19.97
C MET A 428 26.78 10.36 20.41
N LYS A 429 27.76 11.21 20.76
CA LYS A 429 27.48 12.60 21.17
C LYS A 429 26.94 13.45 20.03
N ARG A 430 27.53 13.36 18.84
CA ARG A 430 27.09 14.10 17.65
C ARG A 430 25.76 13.56 17.14
N PHE A 431 25.61 12.24 17.12
CA PHE A 431 24.38 11.57 16.72
C PHE A 431 23.21 11.92 17.64
N HIS A 432 23.41 11.93 18.98
CA HIS A 432 22.35 12.34 19.91
C HIS A 432 21.93 13.79 19.69
N LYS A 433 22.88 14.68 19.37
CA LYS A 433 22.57 16.07 19.03
C LYS A 433 21.68 16.16 17.79
N VAL A 434 21.98 15.38 16.75
CA VAL A 434 21.14 15.29 15.54
C VAL A 434 19.72 14.84 15.88
N VAL A 435 19.57 13.83 16.73
CA VAL A 435 18.26 13.34 17.18
C VAL A 435 17.50 14.42 17.98
N LYS A 436 18.18 15.11 18.90
CA LYS A 436 17.54 16.17 19.71
C LYS A 436 17.11 17.39 18.90
N ASN A 437 17.89 17.74 17.89
CA ASN A 437 17.62 18.91 17.06
C ASN A 437 16.47 18.67 16.07
N ARG A 438 16.10 17.41 15.79
CA ARG A 438 14.99 17.05 14.89
C ARG A 438 15.14 17.65 13.48
N GLU A 439 16.37 17.71 12.97
CA GLU A 439 16.69 18.33 11.67
C GLU A 439 16.36 17.45 10.45
N VAL A 440 15.99 16.18 10.66
CA VAL A 440 15.64 15.23 9.59
C VAL A 440 14.39 14.45 9.96
N ASP A 441 13.71 13.87 8.97
CA ASP A 441 12.56 13.00 9.22
C ASP A 441 12.95 11.75 10.04
N ILE A 442 12.03 11.30 10.93
CA ILE A 442 12.24 10.16 11.81
C ILE A 442 12.53 8.86 11.05
N SER A 443 12.03 8.73 9.81
CA SER A 443 12.29 7.57 8.95
C SER A 443 13.78 7.29 8.77
N LYS A 444 14.64 8.31 8.80
CA LYS A 444 16.09 8.16 8.58
C LYS A 444 16.79 7.35 9.68
N PHE A 445 16.13 7.15 10.82
CA PHE A 445 16.66 6.37 11.93
C PHE A 445 16.25 4.89 11.91
N TYR A 446 15.44 4.44 10.93
CA TYR A 446 14.90 3.07 10.92
C TYR A 446 15.98 1.97 10.96
N ARG A 447 17.15 2.22 10.37
CA ARG A 447 18.27 1.24 10.34
C ARG A 447 18.98 1.08 11.68
N LEU A 448 18.70 1.93 12.69
CA LEU A 448 19.25 1.73 14.02
C LEU A 448 18.80 0.41 14.65
N SER A 449 17.67 -0.17 14.21
CA SER A 449 17.20 -1.48 14.70
C SER A 449 18.11 -2.65 14.32
N VAL A 450 19.06 -2.45 13.40
CA VAL A 450 20.08 -3.43 13.00
C VAL A 450 21.51 -2.95 13.26
N CYS A 451 21.69 -1.74 13.82
CA CYS A 451 23.01 -1.20 14.18
C CYS A 451 23.46 -1.80 15.52
N GLN A 452 24.45 -2.68 15.48
CA GLN A 452 24.88 -3.43 16.66
C GLN A 452 25.30 -2.50 17.81
N SER A 453 26.12 -1.50 17.55
CA SER A 453 26.58 -0.55 18.58
C SER A 453 25.47 0.33 19.17
N PHE A 454 24.33 0.51 18.48
CA PHE A 454 23.14 1.13 19.04
C PHE A 454 22.34 0.16 19.94
N LEU A 455 22.18 -1.09 19.49
CA LEU A 455 21.48 -2.11 20.28
C LEU A 455 22.23 -2.53 21.54
N GLU A 456 23.56 -2.35 21.56
CA GLU A 456 24.44 -2.57 22.71
C GLU A 456 24.32 -1.51 23.81
N LEU A 457 23.62 -0.40 23.55
CA LEU A 457 23.38 0.61 24.58
C LEU A 457 22.70 0.02 25.81
N SER A 458 23.06 0.53 26.98
CA SER A 458 22.31 0.26 28.22
C SER A 458 20.85 0.66 28.04
N ILE A 459 19.94 -0.02 28.74
CA ILE A 459 18.51 0.26 28.59
C ILE A 459 18.20 1.72 28.93
N GLU A 460 18.90 2.32 29.90
CA GLU A 460 18.77 3.74 30.25
C GLU A 460 19.05 4.63 29.03
N ARG A 461 20.21 4.46 28.39
CA ARG A 461 20.59 5.27 27.23
C ARG A 461 19.70 5.00 26.03
N PHE A 462 19.30 3.75 25.81
CA PHE A 462 18.38 3.41 24.74
C PHE A 462 17.03 4.13 24.94
N MET A 463 16.50 4.15 26.17
CA MET A 463 15.25 4.86 26.47
C MET A 463 15.39 6.38 26.35
N ASP A 464 16.56 6.98 26.62
CA ASP A 464 16.80 8.40 26.35
C ASP A 464 16.60 8.72 24.86
N TYR A 465 17.09 7.86 23.96
CA TYR A 465 16.82 8.00 22.52
C TYR A 465 15.34 7.82 22.19
N MET A 466 14.67 6.82 22.78
CA MET A 466 13.24 6.61 22.52
C MET A 466 12.39 7.82 22.94
N GLN A 467 12.72 8.46 24.07
CA GLN A 467 12.08 9.69 24.52
C GLN A 467 12.32 10.86 23.57
N ASP A 468 13.53 10.99 23.00
CA ASP A 468 13.79 12.02 22.01
C ASP A 468 13.11 11.72 20.66
N PHE A 469 13.01 10.44 20.26
CA PHE A 469 12.27 10.03 19.07
C PHE A 469 10.75 10.20 19.20
N ALA A 470 10.18 10.01 20.38
CA ALA A 470 8.76 10.23 20.64
C ALA A 470 8.32 11.69 20.41
N LYS A 471 9.28 12.63 20.38
CA LYS A 471 9.03 14.05 20.08
C LYS A 471 8.98 14.36 18.58
N TYR A 472 9.19 13.37 17.71
CA TYR A 472 9.03 13.53 16.28
C TYR A 472 7.58 13.25 15.87
N ASP A 473 7.14 13.94 14.82
CA ASP A 473 5.90 13.57 14.15
C ASP A 473 6.06 12.19 13.48
N ASN A 474 4.97 11.42 13.39
CA ASN A 474 4.95 10.12 12.70
C ASN A 474 6.00 9.10 13.19
N CYS A 475 6.36 9.15 14.47
CA CYS A 475 7.46 8.35 15.03
C CYS A 475 7.10 6.89 15.34
N ASP A 476 5.82 6.55 15.37
CA ASP A 476 5.31 5.30 15.93
C ASP A 476 5.95 4.05 15.30
N ALA A 477 6.01 3.99 13.97
CA ALA A 477 6.59 2.86 13.25
C ALA A 477 8.08 2.66 13.51
N ILE A 478 8.81 3.76 13.60
CA ILE A 478 10.24 3.73 13.87
C ILE A 478 10.47 3.27 15.30
N ILE A 479 9.72 3.79 16.27
CA ILE A 479 9.81 3.37 17.67
C ILE A 479 9.51 1.87 17.82
N TRP A 480 8.45 1.36 17.18
CA TRP A 480 8.14 -0.08 17.19
C TRP A 480 9.27 -0.93 16.60
N ASN A 481 9.84 -0.52 15.46
CA ASN A 481 10.97 -1.20 14.83
C ASN A 481 12.22 -1.19 15.74
N LEU A 482 12.58 -0.03 16.32
CA LEU A 482 13.75 0.11 17.19
C LEU A 482 13.61 -0.73 18.47
N ILE A 483 12.44 -0.69 19.11
CA ILE A 483 12.16 -1.52 20.29
C ILE A 483 12.20 -3.01 19.91
N ALA A 484 11.57 -3.41 18.80
CA ALA A 484 11.61 -4.79 18.31
C ALA A 484 13.05 -5.27 18.08
N GLY A 485 13.92 -4.43 17.48
CA GLY A 485 15.34 -4.70 17.32
C GLY A 485 16.06 -4.89 18.66
N LYS A 486 15.83 -3.98 19.62
CA LYS A 486 16.42 -4.04 20.96
C LYS A 486 16.02 -5.30 21.72
N VAL A 487 14.74 -5.66 21.75
CA VAL A 487 14.28 -6.85 22.48
C VAL A 487 14.78 -8.15 21.85
N LYS A 488 14.87 -8.21 20.50
CA LYS A 488 15.47 -9.35 19.79
C LYS A 488 16.96 -9.49 20.12
N TYR A 489 17.70 -8.37 20.12
CA TYR A 489 19.11 -8.36 20.48
C TYR A 489 19.33 -8.84 21.91
N GLU A 490 18.61 -8.28 22.88
CA GLU A 490 18.68 -8.67 24.30
C GLU A 490 18.37 -10.16 24.49
N LYS A 491 17.30 -10.66 23.86
CA LYS A 491 16.94 -12.09 23.90
C LYS A 491 18.03 -12.97 23.29
N LYS A 492 18.62 -12.55 22.18
CA LYS A 492 19.69 -13.31 21.48
C LYS A 492 20.98 -13.37 22.30
N ILE A 493 21.40 -12.26 22.90
CA ILE A 493 22.69 -12.16 23.60
C ILE A 493 22.60 -12.67 25.04
N LYS A 494 21.54 -12.34 25.78
CA LYS A 494 21.38 -12.71 27.19
C LYS A 494 20.55 -13.98 27.41
N GLY A 495 19.93 -14.53 26.36
CA GLY A 495 19.00 -15.66 26.45
C GLY A 495 17.64 -15.32 27.08
N ASN A 496 17.54 -14.23 27.86
CA ASN A 496 16.30 -13.68 28.38
C ASN A 496 16.36 -12.14 28.47
N ILE A 497 15.19 -11.49 28.50
CA ILE A 497 15.06 -10.05 28.74
C ILE A 497 14.77 -9.88 30.23
N ASP A 498 15.51 -9.02 30.92
CA ASP A 498 15.30 -8.79 32.34
C ASP A 498 14.01 -7.99 32.62
N GLU A 499 13.40 -8.22 33.79
CA GLU A 499 12.13 -7.61 34.17
C GLU A 499 12.17 -6.07 34.22
N ALA A 500 13.33 -5.48 34.56
CA ALA A 500 13.45 -4.03 34.61
C ALA A 500 13.39 -3.43 33.20
N THR A 501 14.04 -4.08 32.22
CA THR A 501 13.97 -3.72 30.80
C THR A 501 12.55 -3.84 30.25
N LYS A 502 11.88 -4.98 30.50
CA LYS A 502 10.48 -5.17 30.06
C LYS A 502 9.56 -4.08 30.60
N LYS A 503 9.65 -3.83 31.91
CA LYS A 503 8.87 -2.79 32.59
C LYS A 503 9.12 -1.40 31.97
N LYS A 504 10.37 -1.01 31.75
CA LYS A 504 10.71 0.31 31.18
C LYS A 504 10.11 0.51 29.78
N ILE A 505 10.23 -0.49 28.91
CA ILE A 505 9.72 -0.42 27.54
C ILE A 505 8.19 -0.32 27.52
N LEU A 506 7.51 -1.20 28.27
CA LEU A 506 6.04 -1.22 28.29
C LEU A 506 5.45 0.07 28.91
N ILE A 507 6.09 0.61 29.94
CA ILE A 507 5.70 1.90 30.52
C ILE A 507 5.86 3.02 29.50
N PHE A 508 6.99 3.07 28.80
CA PHE A 508 7.25 4.08 27.78
C PHE A 508 6.21 4.04 26.66
N LEU A 509 5.96 2.87 26.06
CA LEU A 509 4.98 2.70 24.98
C LEU A 509 3.59 3.21 25.39
N SER A 510 3.19 2.91 26.63
CA SER A 510 1.88 3.31 27.17
C SER A 510 1.80 4.81 27.47
N ASN A 511 2.85 5.38 28.08
CA ASN A 511 2.87 6.77 28.53
C ASN A 511 3.00 7.75 27.36
N GLU A 512 3.87 7.44 26.40
CA GLU A 512 4.03 8.25 25.18
C GLU A 512 2.94 7.96 24.13
N ARG A 513 2.04 7.01 24.42
CA ARG A 513 0.92 6.60 23.57
C ARG A 513 1.34 6.26 22.13
N ILE A 514 2.40 5.46 21.99
CA ILE A 514 3.00 5.10 20.69
C ILE A 514 2.05 4.24 19.86
N SER A 515 1.34 4.86 18.92
CA SER A 515 0.26 4.27 18.13
C SER A 515 0.62 2.91 17.54
N ILE A 516 -0.33 1.98 17.50
CA ILE A 516 -0.19 0.76 16.66
C ILE A 516 -0.65 0.99 15.22
N TYR A 517 -1.17 2.19 14.94
CA TYR A 517 -1.56 2.64 13.60
C TYR A 517 -0.54 3.58 13.01
N ASN A 518 -0.23 3.37 11.73
CA ASN A 518 0.61 4.29 10.99
C ASN A 518 -0.23 5.53 10.61
N THR A 519 0.10 6.69 11.17
CA THR A 519 -0.46 7.97 10.72
C THR A 519 0.23 8.48 9.45
N SER A 520 1.40 7.94 9.10
CA SER A 520 2.27 8.46 8.05
C SER A 520 2.08 7.75 6.71
N LEU A 521 1.87 8.55 5.66
CA LEU A 521 1.54 8.15 4.29
C LEU A 521 2.70 7.47 3.54
N ASN A 522 3.91 7.43 4.12
CA ASN A 522 5.08 6.88 3.43
C ASN A 522 5.19 5.37 3.66
N SER A 523 5.06 4.60 2.58
CA SER A 523 5.14 3.12 2.55
C SER A 523 6.39 2.55 3.22
N MET A 524 7.50 3.30 3.25
CA MET A 524 8.74 2.92 3.94
C MET A 524 8.61 2.88 5.48
N ASN A 525 7.59 3.53 6.04
CA ASN A 525 7.32 3.62 7.48
C ASN A 525 6.07 2.84 7.89
N GLU A 526 5.58 1.89 7.09
CA GLU A 526 4.48 1.05 7.54
C GLU A 526 4.87 0.33 8.82
N ILE A 527 4.06 0.51 9.88
CA ILE A 527 4.19 -0.26 11.11
C ILE A 527 4.04 -1.72 10.72
N THR A 528 5.16 -2.42 10.60
CA THR A 528 5.10 -3.84 10.29
C THR A 528 4.54 -4.52 11.53
N ILE A 529 3.36 -5.12 11.42
CA ILE A 529 2.68 -5.86 12.51
C ILE A 529 3.61 -6.86 13.19
N SER A 530 4.57 -7.40 12.42
CA SER A 530 5.61 -8.29 12.92
C SER A 530 6.45 -7.67 14.05
N TYR A 531 6.69 -6.35 14.04
CA TYR A 531 7.39 -5.62 15.10
C TYR A 531 6.56 -5.57 16.37
N ILE A 532 5.29 -5.14 16.30
CA ILE A 532 4.38 -5.12 17.45
C ILE A 532 4.25 -6.53 18.05
N LYS A 533 4.01 -7.54 17.21
CA LYS A 533 3.93 -8.94 17.65
C LYS A 533 5.21 -9.43 18.32
N THR A 534 6.37 -9.08 17.76
CA THR A 534 7.66 -9.40 18.39
C THR A 534 7.72 -8.83 19.81
N VAL A 535 7.36 -7.55 19.97
CA VAL A 535 7.41 -6.87 21.27
C VAL A 535 6.42 -7.50 22.24
N ILE A 536 5.19 -7.78 21.83
CA ILE A 536 4.19 -8.46 22.67
C ILE A 536 4.69 -9.85 23.07
N ALA A 537 5.12 -10.67 22.12
CA ALA A 537 5.58 -12.03 22.38
C ALA A 537 6.77 -12.08 23.36
N LEU A 538 7.71 -11.13 23.24
CA LEU A 538 8.91 -11.13 24.06
C LEU A 538 8.76 -10.39 25.40
N LEU A 539 7.82 -9.45 25.53
CA LEU A 539 7.67 -8.64 26.75
C LEU A 539 6.44 -8.99 27.58
N CYS A 540 5.42 -9.65 27.02
CA CYS A 540 4.14 -9.85 27.71
C CYS A 540 3.96 -11.22 28.36
N HIS A 541 4.98 -12.06 28.49
CA HIS A 541 4.84 -13.41 29.08
C HIS A 541 4.91 -13.46 30.62
N ASP A 542 5.12 -12.33 31.29
CA ASP A 542 5.38 -12.33 32.74
C ASP A 542 4.14 -12.31 33.63
N LYS A 543 4.35 -12.70 34.89
CA LYS A 543 3.30 -12.73 35.93
C LYS A 543 3.04 -11.36 36.58
N ASN A 544 3.81 -10.33 36.26
CA ASN A 544 3.69 -9.02 36.91
C ASN A 544 2.60 -8.16 36.23
N VAL A 545 1.41 -8.19 36.83
CA VAL A 545 0.16 -7.75 36.19
C VAL A 545 0.04 -6.23 35.97
N GLN A 546 0.69 -5.38 36.79
CA GLN A 546 0.30 -3.96 36.81
C GLN A 546 0.69 -3.18 35.54
N HIS A 547 1.94 -3.28 35.09
CA HIS A 547 2.40 -2.56 33.90
C HIS A 547 1.89 -3.20 32.61
N LEU A 548 1.71 -4.52 32.59
CA LEU A 548 1.02 -5.23 31.50
C LEU A 548 -0.42 -4.73 31.36
N LYS A 549 -1.15 -4.58 32.48
CA LYS A 549 -2.52 -4.06 32.46
C LYS A 549 -2.57 -2.63 31.91
N MET A 550 -1.61 -1.78 32.26
CA MET A 550 -1.49 -0.44 31.71
C MET A 550 -1.29 -0.46 30.19
N PHE A 551 -0.36 -1.29 29.69
CA PHE A 551 -0.09 -1.46 28.27
C PHE A 551 -1.29 -2.04 27.50
N TYR A 552 -1.97 -3.05 28.06
CA TYR A 552 -3.17 -3.63 27.44
C TYR A 552 -4.31 -2.61 27.38
N ASN A 553 -4.52 -1.82 28.44
CA ASN A 553 -5.52 -0.75 28.45
C ASN A 553 -5.20 0.30 27.39
N TRP A 554 -3.96 0.74 27.32
CA TRP A 554 -3.52 1.70 26.31
C TRP A 554 -3.74 1.16 24.87
N LEU A 555 -3.35 -0.09 24.59
CA LEU A 555 -3.62 -0.72 23.29
C LEU A 555 -5.10 -0.77 22.95
N LYS A 556 -5.93 -1.11 23.94
CA LYS A 556 -7.39 -1.10 23.81
C LYS A 556 -7.89 0.30 23.43
N ASP A 557 -7.44 1.32 24.14
CA ASP A 557 -7.86 2.70 23.89
C ASP A 557 -7.42 3.14 22.48
N ASP A 558 -6.18 2.84 22.05
CA ASP A 558 -5.69 3.17 20.70
C ASP A 558 -6.52 2.50 19.60
N ILE A 559 -6.89 1.23 19.77
CA ILE A 559 -7.77 0.49 18.84
C ILE A 559 -9.19 1.08 18.79
N GLU A 560 -9.73 1.47 19.94
CA GLU A 560 -11.05 2.09 20.02
C GLU A 560 -11.07 3.46 19.34
N GLU A 561 -10.00 4.24 19.46
CA GLU A 561 -9.91 5.59 18.88
C GLU A 561 -9.74 5.59 17.34
N LYS A 562 -8.99 4.63 16.76
CA LYS A 562 -8.44 4.79 15.39
C LYS A 562 -9.01 3.86 14.30
N SER A 563 -10.28 3.44 14.43
CA SER A 563 -11.09 2.65 13.44
C SER A 563 -10.32 2.14 12.20
N ALA A 564 -9.73 0.96 12.31
CA ALA A 564 -8.85 0.43 11.27
C ALA A 564 -9.44 -0.68 10.39
N ILE A 565 -8.71 -0.98 9.31
CA ILE A 565 -8.88 -2.20 8.50
C ILE A 565 -8.63 -3.41 9.43
N GLY A 566 -9.63 -4.29 9.57
CA GLY A 566 -9.65 -5.29 10.63
C GLY A 566 -8.54 -6.35 10.60
N TYR A 567 -7.96 -6.64 9.43
CA TYR A 567 -7.06 -7.80 9.24
C TYR A 567 -5.78 -7.74 10.09
N ASP A 568 -5.19 -6.55 10.22
CA ASP A 568 -3.90 -6.39 10.88
C ASP A 568 -4.02 -6.44 12.41
N ILE A 569 -5.15 -5.96 12.93
CA ILE A 569 -5.44 -5.95 14.37
C ILE A 569 -5.72 -7.36 14.89
N ASP A 570 -6.36 -8.22 14.10
CA ASP A 570 -6.61 -9.61 14.49
C ASP A 570 -5.29 -10.33 14.84
N MET A 571 -4.21 -10.04 14.11
CA MET A 571 -2.89 -10.61 14.37
C MET A 571 -2.25 -10.10 15.67
N ILE A 572 -2.56 -8.87 16.09
CA ILE A 572 -2.08 -8.25 17.33
C ILE A 572 -2.88 -8.81 18.51
N LEU A 573 -4.22 -8.81 18.40
CA LEU A 573 -5.12 -9.41 19.40
C LEU A 573 -4.77 -10.89 19.60
N ASP A 574 -4.44 -11.59 18.52
CA ASP A 574 -4.00 -12.98 18.56
C ASP A 574 -2.76 -13.19 19.43
N GLU A 575 -1.80 -12.27 19.35
CA GLU A 575 -0.58 -12.35 20.14
C GLU A 575 -0.87 -11.99 21.61
N LEU A 576 -1.68 -10.97 21.88
CA LEU A 576 -2.01 -10.54 23.24
C LEU A 576 -2.70 -11.63 24.07
N TYR A 577 -3.67 -12.35 23.50
CA TYR A 577 -4.35 -13.41 24.26
C TYR A 577 -3.45 -14.63 24.44
N LYS A 578 -2.56 -14.94 23.48
CA LYS A 578 -1.60 -16.05 23.61
C LYS A 578 -0.67 -15.84 24.80
N GLN A 579 -0.20 -14.60 24.98
CA GLN A 579 0.70 -14.27 26.07
C GLN A 579 -0.02 -14.13 27.42
N GLN A 580 -1.18 -13.45 27.47
CA GLN A 580 -1.92 -13.20 28.72
C GLN A 580 -3.44 -13.35 28.53
N PRO A 581 -3.97 -14.58 28.49
CA PRO A 581 -5.37 -14.80 28.15
C PRO A 581 -6.33 -14.21 29.20
N ILE A 582 -6.02 -14.30 30.50
CA ILE A 582 -6.88 -13.74 31.55
C ILE A 582 -6.89 -12.21 31.50
N LEU A 583 -5.73 -11.57 31.36
CA LEU A 583 -5.63 -10.12 31.26
C LEU A 583 -6.30 -9.60 29.99
N PHE A 584 -6.14 -10.30 28.86
CA PHE A 584 -6.84 -10.00 27.62
C PHE A 584 -8.36 -9.98 27.84
N LEU A 585 -8.92 -11.01 28.49
CA LEU A 585 -10.35 -11.07 28.79
C LEU A 585 -10.79 -9.93 29.73
N ASP A 586 -10.00 -9.63 30.77
CA ASP A 586 -10.32 -8.55 31.70
C ASP A 586 -10.28 -7.16 31.01
N VAL A 587 -9.39 -6.93 30.04
CA VAL A 587 -9.23 -5.62 29.38
C VAL A 587 -10.14 -5.48 28.15
N PHE A 588 -10.02 -6.40 27.20
CA PHE A 588 -10.66 -6.31 25.88
C PHE A 588 -12.11 -6.79 25.89
N ILE A 589 -12.47 -7.72 26.77
CA ILE A 589 -13.82 -8.29 26.80
C ILE A 589 -14.67 -7.66 27.91
N GLU A 590 -14.23 -7.66 29.16
CA GLU A 590 -15.05 -7.15 30.29
C GLU A 590 -15.40 -5.67 30.14
N ASN A 591 -14.42 -4.84 29.78
CA ASN A 591 -14.54 -3.38 29.75
C ASN A 591 -14.91 -2.79 28.37
N SER A 592 -15.47 -3.61 27.48
CA SER A 592 -15.88 -3.19 26.14
C SER A 592 -17.35 -2.76 26.11
N ASN A 593 -17.74 -1.91 25.16
CA ASN A 593 -19.13 -1.49 24.98
C ASN A 593 -19.78 -2.16 23.76
N LYS A 594 -21.12 -2.22 23.72
CA LYS A 594 -21.83 -2.63 22.50
C LYS A 594 -21.55 -1.58 21.42
N GLY A 595 -20.98 -1.99 20.30
CA GLY A 595 -20.58 -1.09 19.20
C GLY A 595 -19.11 -0.65 19.22
N SER A 596 -18.30 -1.20 20.12
CA SER A 596 -16.87 -0.88 20.17
C SER A 596 -16.11 -1.42 18.94
N ASN A 597 -15.00 -0.78 18.57
CA ASN A 597 -14.15 -1.23 17.47
C ASN A 597 -13.55 -2.61 17.76
N ILE A 598 -13.19 -2.89 19.02
CA ILE A 598 -12.72 -4.21 19.46
C ILE A 598 -13.80 -5.28 19.22
N LEU A 599 -15.06 -5.00 19.56
CA LEU A 599 -16.18 -5.91 19.28
C LEU A 599 -16.30 -6.20 17.80
N ARG A 600 -16.22 -5.16 16.96
CA ARG A 600 -16.26 -5.33 15.52
C ARG A 600 -15.12 -6.23 15.06
N MET A 601 -13.87 -5.95 15.46
CA MET A 601 -12.65 -6.67 15.06
C MET A 601 -12.67 -8.15 15.46
N ILE A 602 -12.92 -8.44 16.74
CA ILE A 602 -12.96 -9.82 17.25
C ILE A 602 -14.08 -10.65 16.58
N LYS A 603 -15.16 -9.98 16.17
CA LYS A 603 -16.32 -10.62 15.53
C LYS A 603 -16.23 -10.69 13.99
N THR A 604 -15.34 -9.90 13.35
CA THR A 604 -15.39 -9.65 11.90
C THR A 604 -15.03 -10.82 10.99
N THR A 605 -14.63 -11.97 11.52
CA THR A 605 -14.51 -13.15 10.68
C THR A 605 -15.88 -13.83 10.58
N ASN A 606 -16.58 -13.58 9.46
CA ASN A 606 -17.86 -14.22 9.12
C ASN A 606 -17.78 -15.76 8.97
N GLN A 607 -16.62 -16.37 9.24
CA GLN A 607 -16.40 -17.80 9.24
C GLN A 607 -16.49 -18.35 10.67
N VAL A 608 -17.46 -19.22 10.89
CA VAL A 608 -17.63 -19.95 12.15
C VAL A 608 -16.32 -20.66 12.51
N GLY A 609 -15.85 -20.47 13.75
CA GLY A 609 -14.63 -21.11 14.26
C GLY A 609 -13.34 -20.30 14.12
N THR A 610 -13.37 -19.18 13.39
CA THR A 610 -12.17 -18.33 13.17
C THR A 610 -12.07 -17.15 14.15
N ASP A 611 -13.05 -16.97 15.05
CA ASP A 611 -13.09 -15.88 16.02
C ASP A 611 -11.92 -15.94 17.02
N THR A 612 -11.34 -14.79 17.41
CA THR A 612 -10.17 -14.74 18.32
C THR A 612 -10.40 -15.50 19.63
N LEU A 613 -11.63 -15.49 20.15
CA LEU A 613 -11.98 -16.19 21.39
C LEU A 613 -12.01 -17.72 21.23
N SER A 614 -12.26 -18.25 20.02
CA SER A 614 -12.24 -19.69 19.76
C SER A 614 -10.85 -20.29 20.01
N LYS A 615 -9.81 -19.48 19.87
CA LYS A 615 -8.41 -19.88 20.05
C LYS A 615 -7.98 -19.91 21.51
N ILE A 616 -8.79 -19.36 22.44
CA ILE A 616 -8.54 -19.47 23.88
C ILE A 616 -9.11 -20.80 24.39
N HIS A 617 -8.30 -21.55 25.13
CA HIS A 617 -8.74 -22.84 25.69
C HIS A 617 -10.02 -22.68 26.53
N SER A 618 -11.02 -23.54 26.27
CA SER A 618 -12.34 -23.43 26.89
C SER A 618 -12.30 -23.39 28.41
N ASP A 619 -11.36 -24.11 29.03
CA ASP A 619 -11.25 -24.14 30.50
C ASP A 619 -10.80 -22.78 31.08
N ILE A 620 -9.99 -22.01 30.34
CA ILE A 620 -9.58 -20.67 30.75
C ILE A 620 -10.79 -19.73 30.69
N LEU A 621 -11.55 -19.76 29.58
CA LEU A 621 -12.77 -18.96 29.43
C LEU A 621 -13.81 -19.29 30.50
N ILE A 622 -14.06 -20.58 30.76
CA ILE A 622 -15.00 -21.04 31.79
C ILE A 622 -14.55 -20.58 33.17
N SER A 623 -13.27 -20.78 33.52
CA SER A 623 -12.71 -20.33 34.80
C SER A 623 -12.85 -18.82 34.99
N TRP A 624 -12.61 -18.05 33.94
CA TRP A 624 -12.79 -16.61 33.94
C TRP A 624 -14.26 -16.20 34.09
N CYS A 625 -15.19 -16.82 33.35
CA CYS A 625 -16.62 -16.55 33.45
C CYS A 625 -17.18 -16.87 34.82
N ASN A 626 -16.76 -17.98 35.43
CA ASN A 626 -17.26 -18.46 36.72
C ASN A 626 -17.01 -17.47 37.88
N LYS A 627 -16.09 -16.51 37.72
CA LYS A 627 -15.91 -15.43 38.71
C LYS A 627 -17.10 -14.46 38.77
N LYS A 628 -17.81 -14.26 37.65
CA LYS A 628 -19.02 -13.44 37.53
C LYS A 628 -19.96 -14.03 36.46
N PRO A 629 -20.61 -15.18 36.71
CA PRO A 629 -21.27 -15.98 35.68
C PRO A 629 -22.28 -15.19 34.84
N ASP A 630 -23.21 -14.49 35.48
CA ASP A 630 -24.30 -13.77 34.81
C ASP A 630 -23.78 -12.69 33.85
N GLN A 631 -22.70 -11.99 34.23
CA GLN A 631 -22.14 -10.89 33.43
C GLN A 631 -21.20 -11.42 32.34
N ARG A 632 -20.25 -12.27 32.71
CA ARG A 632 -19.13 -12.66 31.83
C ARG A 632 -19.54 -13.68 30.77
N TYR A 633 -20.45 -14.61 31.07
CA TYR A 633 -20.99 -15.49 30.02
C TYR A 633 -21.77 -14.70 28.99
N TYR A 634 -22.67 -13.82 29.45
CA TYR A 634 -23.41 -12.95 28.55
C TYR A 634 -22.45 -12.13 27.67
N LYS A 635 -21.38 -11.58 28.27
CA LYS A 635 -20.38 -10.80 27.54
C LYS A 635 -19.66 -11.60 26.47
N ILE A 636 -19.19 -12.83 26.74
CA ILE A 636 -18.49 -13.64 25.74
C ILE A 636 -19.33 -13.84 24.49
N PHE A 637 -20.63 -14.09 24.63
CA PHE A 637 -21.52 -14.31 23.47
C PHE A 637 -21.88 -13.02 22.72
N ASP A 638 -21.39 -11.84 23.13
CA ASP A 638 -21.34 -10.68 22.22
C ASP A 638 -20.31 -10.89 21.10
N TYR A 639 -19.21 -11.61 21.41
CA TYR A 639 -17.99 -11.74 20.62
C TYR A 639 -17.88 -13.07 19.86
N THR A 640 -18.54 -14.13 20.33
CA THR A 640 -18.51 -15.45 19.70
C THR A 640 -19.92 -16.01 19.55
N TYR A 641 -20.12 -16.86 18.56
CA TYR A 641 -21.40 -17.54 18.32
C TYR A 641 -21.69 -18.63 19.37
N GLY A 642 -20.68 -19.08 20.11
CA GLY A 642 -20.84 -20.15 21.11
C GLY A 642 -20.97 -21.56 20.52
N TYR A 643 -21.07 -21.69 19.19
CA TYR A 643 -21.02 -22.94 18.45
C TYR A 643 -19.85 -22.98 17.47
N GLU A 644 -19.56 -24.16 16.92
CA GLU A 644 -18.53 -24.40 15.91
C GLU A 644 -19.02 -25.37 14.84
N GLN A 645 -18.27 -25.47 13.74
CA GLN A 645 -18.51 -26.44 12.68
C GLN A 645 -17.36 -27.45 12.65
N ILE A 646 -17.67 -28.74 12.77
CA ILE A 646 -16.71 -29.84 12.67
C ILE A 646 -17.22 -30.80 11.59
N GLU A 647 -16.41 -31.06 10.57
CA GLU A 647 -16.76 -31.96 9.46
C GLU A 647 -18.12 -31.62 8.82
N GLY A 648 -18.42 -30.33 8.68
CA GLY A 648 -19.67 -29.84 8.09
C GLY A 648 -20.89 -29.84 9.03
N LYS A 649 -20.76 -30.33 10.27
CA LYS A 649 -21.84 -30.35 11.27
C LYS A 649 -21.67 -29.27 12.32
N TYR A 650 -22.76 -28.59 12.64
CA TYR A 650 -22.79 -27.57 13.69
C TYR A 650 -23.02 -28.18 15.07
N GLN A 651 -22.24 -27.76 16.06
CA GLN A 651 -22.39 -28.17 17.45
C GLN A 651 -22.06 -27.02 18.42
N TRP A 652 -22.70 -27.03 19.59
CA TRP A 652 -22.38 -26.08 20.67
C TRP A 652 -21.02 -26.37 21.29
N LYS A 653 -20.25 -25.31 21.57
CA LYS A 653 -18.98 -25.42 22.29
C LYS A 653 -19.26 -25.72 23.78
N LYS A 654 -18.28 -26.34 24.46
CA LYS A 654 -18.34 -26.64 25.91
C LYS A 654 -18.78 -25.43 26.75
N ILE A 655 -18.32 -24.24 26.40
CA ILE A 655 -18.64 -23.00 27.10
C ILE A 655 -20.13 -22.65 27.09
N ALA A 656 -20.87 -22.93 26.02
CA ALA A 656 -22.31 -22.67 25.94
C ALA A 656 -23.10 -23.57 26.90
N PHE A 657 -22.76 -24.87 26.95
CA PHE A 657 -23.35 -25.80 27.91
C PHE A 657 -23.05 -25.43 29.36
N THR A 658 -21.82 -24.99 29.65
CA THR A 658 -21.45 -24.54 31.00
C THR A 658 -22.19 -23.25 31.36
N ALA A 659 -22.29 -22.29 30.43
CA ALA A 659 -23.01 -21.05 30.64
C ALA A 659 -24.46 -21.30 31.06
N MET A 660 -25.19 -22.16 30.32
CA MET A 660 -26.58 -22.53 30.62
C MET A 660 -26.78 -23.20 31.99
N LYS A 661 -25.73 -23.73 32.61
CA LYS A 661 -25.77 -24.32 33.97
C LYS A 661 -25.42 -23.32 35.07
N GLN A 662 -24.61 -22.30 34.76
CA GLN A 662 -24.00 -21.42 35.75
C GLN A 662 -24.68 -20.06 35.86
N VAL A 663 -25.33 -19.57 34.80
CA VAL A 663 -26.07 -18.31 34.85
C VAL A 663 -27.41 -18.50 35.57
N LYS A 664 -27.81 -17.47 36.33
CA LYS A 664 -29.12 -17.37 36.97
C LYS A 664 -30.20 -17.01 35.96
N ASP A 665 -29.92 -16.02 35.10
CA ASP A 665 -30.81 -15.63 34.00
C ASP A 665 -30.59 -16.49 32.76
N ARG A 666 -31.03 -17.75 32.86
CA ARG A 666 -30.90 -18.74 31.78
C ARG A 666 -31.72 -18.35 30.56
N LYS A 667 -32.86 -17.68 30.74
CA LYS A 667 -33.77 -17.29 29.67
C LYS A 667 -33.15 -16.24 28.75
N SER A 668 -32.60 -15.16 29.31
CA SER A 668 -31.95 -14.12 28.50
C SER A 668 -30.70 -14.64 27.78
N LEU A 669 -29.96 -15.55 28.41
CA LEU A 669 -28.83 -16.20 27.76
C LEU A 669 -29.28 -17.12 26.60
N ALA A 670 -30.32 -17.92 26.82
CA ALA A 670 -30.87 -18.80 25.78
C ALA A 670 -31.33 -17.99 24.56
N LEU A 671 -32.07 -16.89 24.79
CA LEU A 671 -32.49 -15.99 23.71
C LEU A 671 -31.29 -15.49 22.90
N LYS A 672 -30.23 -15.01 23.57
CA LYS A 672 -29.02 -14.51 22.90
C LYS A 672 -28.32 -15.58 22.06
N LEU A 673 -28.23 -16.81 22.58
CA LEU A 673 -27.62 -17.91 21.85
C LEU A 673 -28.50 -18.33 20.66
N ILE A 674 -29.82 -18.34 20.80
CA ILE A 674 -30.76 -18.61 19.71
C ILE A 674 -30.62 -17.54 18.61
N GLU A 675 -30.57 -16.26 18.97
CA GLU A 675 -30.35 -15.15 18.03
C GLU A 675 -29.04 -15.30 17.22
N SER A 676 -28.03 -15.95 17.80
CA SER A 676 -26.74 -16.18 17.14
C SER A 676 -26.80 -17.24 16.02
N ILE A 677 -27.81 -18.11 16.01
CA ILE A 677 -28.02 -19.13 14.97
C ILE A 677 -28.45 -18.47 13.65
N SER A 678 -29.15 -17.34 13.72
CA SER A 678 -29.64 -16.60 12.56
C SER A 678 -28.51 -15.93 11.75
N LEU A 679 -28.47 -16.20 10.43
CA LEU A 679 -27.51 -15.60 9.50
C LEU A 679 -27.71 -14.08 9.35
N LYS A 680 -26.61 -13.32 9.38
CA LYS A 680 -26.63 -11.85 9.24
C LYS A 680 -26.15 -11.30 7.89
N LEU A 681 -25.56 -12.11 6.99
CA LEU A 681 -24.99 -11.64 5.72
C LEU A 681 -25.16 -12.60 4.54
N ILE A 682 -25.16 -12.00 3.33
CA ILE A 682 -25.52 -12.57 2.03
C ILE A 682 -24.35 -13.33 1.39
N ILE A 683 -24.41 -14.67 1.37
CA ILE A 683 -23.55 -15.54 0.54
C ILE A 683 -24.45 -16.47 -0.27
N THR A 684 -24.02 -16.90 -1.46
CA THR A 684 -24.80 -17.57 -2.52
C THR A 684 -25.34 -18.99 -2.22
N ASN A 685 -25.40 -19.44 -0.97
CA ASN A 685 -25.94 -20.76 -0.56
C ASN A 685 -26.59 -20.72 0.85
N TRP A 686 -27.66 -19.94 1.03
CA TRP A 686 -28.34 -19.78 2.33
C TRP A 686 -29.05 -21.05 2.80
N GLY A 687 -29.73 -21.75 1.90
CA GLY A 687 -30.63 -22.85 2.28
C GLY A 687 -29.88 -23.99 2.99
N LYS A 688 -28.76 -24.44 2.42
CA LYS A 688 -27.93 -25.53 2.96
C LYS A 688 -27.27 -25.18 4.30
N GLU A 689 -26.73 -23.97 4.39
CA GLU A 689 -26.05 -23.48 5.58
C GLU A 689 -27.03 -23.28 6.75
N ARG A 690 -28.24 -22.79 6.46
CA ARG A 690 -29.27 -22.64 7.49
C ARG A 690 -29.75 -23.98 8.02
N GLU A 691 -30.07 -24.91 7.13
CA GLU A 691 -30.52 -26.27 7.50
C GLU A 691 -29.50 -26.97 8.39
N ALA A 692 -28.20 -26.88 8.06
CA ALA A 692 -27.15 -27.48 8.87
C ALA A 692 -27.10 -26.93 10.32
N LYS A 693 -27.51 -25.67 10.54
CA LYS A 693 -27.55 -25.02 11.85
C LYS A 693 -28.82 -25.31 12.66
N GLU A 694 -29.89 -25.82 12.04
CA GLU A 694 -31.16 -26.10 12.74
C GLU A 694 -30.98 -27.05 13.92
N ILE A 695 -29.99 -27.95 13.86
CA ILE A 695 -29.62 -28.86 14.95
C ILE A 695 -29.23 -28.13 16.25
N LEU A 696 -28.76 -26.88 16.16
CA LEU A 696 -28.35 -26.09 17.33
C LEU A 696 -29.54 -25.74 18.24
N PHE A 697 -30.76 -25.69 17.72
CA PHE A 697 -31.96 -25.46 18.55
C PHE A 697 -32.22 -26.59 19.55
N ASP A 698 -31.73 -27.80 19.30
CA ASP A 698 -32.00 -28.97 20.14
C ASP A 698 -31.48 -28.82 21.58
N LEU A 699 -30.46 -27.99 21.80
CA LEU A 699 -29.97 -27.65 23.14
C LEU A 699 -31.08 -27.04 24.00
N PHE A 700 -31.88 -26.16 23.41
CA PHE A 700 -32.88 -25.36 24.12
C PHE A 700 -34.26 -26.03 24.11
N VAL A 701 -34.61 -26.75 23.04
CA VAL A 701 -35.87 -27.52 22.97
C VAL A 701 -35.92 -28.61 24.06
N LYS A 702 -34.76 -29.15 24.44
CA LYS A 702 -34.64 -30.18 25.49
C LYS A 702 -34.38 -29.59 26.88
N ASP A 703 -34.50 -28.27 27.05
CA ASP A 703 -34.28 -27.63 28.35
C ASP A 703 -35.39 -28.03 29.35
N LYS A 704 -35.05 -28.09 30.64
CA LYS A 704 -36.01 -28.40 31.72
C LYS A 704 -36.92 -27.20 32.01
N ASP A 705 -36.48 -26.00 31.68
CA ASP A 705 -37.27 -24.79 31.78
C ASP A 705 -38.25 -24.71 30.60
N LYS A 706 -39.55 -24.81 30.91
CA LYS A 706 -40.61 -24.81 29.90
C LYS A 706 -40.61 -23.55 29.06
N GLU A 707 -40.29 -22.39 29.62
CA GLU A 707 -40.31 -21.13 28.88
C GLU A 707 -39.19 -21.09 27.82
N ILE A 708 -38.02 -21.64 28.14
CA ILE A 708 -36.89 -21.74 27.20
C ILE A 708 -37.22 -22.74 26.09
N ALA A 709 -37.79 -23.89 26.45
CA ALA A 709 -38.19 -24.91 25.48
C ALA A 709 -39.26 -24.40 24.51
N GLU A 710 -40.28 -23.70 25.01
CA GLU A 710 -41.34 -23.09 24.19
C GLU A 710 -40.81 -21.98 23.28
N LEU A 711 -39.92 -21.13 23.78
CA LEU A 711 -39.23 -20.12 22.97
C LEU A 711 -38.44 -20.77 21.83
N ALA A 712 -37.61 -21.77 22.15
CA ALA A 712 -36.78 -22.45 21.16
C ALA A 712 -37.59 -23.19 20.10
N LEU A 713 -38.71 -23.81 20.47
CA LEU A 713 -39.62 -24.46 19.52
C LEU A 713 -40.23 -23.45 18.53
N ARG A 714 -40.60 -22.26 19.02
CA ARG A 714 -41.14 -21.19 18.19
C ARG A 714 -40.11 -20.67 17.20
N GLU A 715 -38.93 -20.30 17.70
CA GLU A 715 -37.83 -19.78 16.88
C GLU A 715 -37.31 -20.83 15.89
N LYS A 716 -37.24 -22.11 16.28
CA LYS A 716 -36.88 -23.21 15.37
C LYS A 716 -37.89 -23.31 14.22
N LYS A 717 -39.20 -23.27 14.52
CA LYS A 717 -40.25 -23.34 13.50
C LYS A 717 -40.12 -22.20 12.48
N GLU A 718 -40.01 -20.96 12.95
CA GLU A 718 -39.83 -19.78 12.09
C GLU A 718 -38.54 -19.90 11.26
N TYR A 719 -37.46 -20.36 11.90
CA TYR A 719 -36.17 -20.55 11.23
C TYR A 719 -36.27 -21.58 10.09
N SER A 720 -37.00 -22.69 10.27
CA SER A 720 -37.20 -23.72 9.24
C SER A 720 -38.10 -23.24 8.11
N GLU A 721 -39.16 -22.47 8.41
CA GLU A 721 -40.05 -21.86 7.41
C GLU A 721 -39.28 -20.92 6.46
N ILE A 722 -38.41 -20.06 7.02
CA ILE A 722 -37.53 -19.17 6.23
C ILE A 722 -36.53 -19.99 5.39
N THR A 723 -35.98 -21.06 5.95
CA THR A 723 -35.00 -21.91 5.25
C THR A 723 -35.61 -22.59 4.02
N GLU A 724 -36.84 -23.07 4.14
CA GLU A 724 -37.59 -23.67 3.03
C GLU A 724 -37.92 -22.62 1.94
N GLN A 725 -38.28 -21.40 2.34
CA GLN A 725 -38.52 -20.31 1.37
C GLN A 725 -37.26 -19.98 0.57
N LEU A 726 -36.11 -19.87 1.24
CA LEU A 726 -34.83 -19.57 0.58
C LEU A 726 -34.41 -20.68 -0.40
N ARG A 727 -34.66 -21.96 -0.06
CA ARG A 727 -34.42 -23.08 -1.00
C ARG A 727 -35.25 -22.98 -2.27
N LYS A 728 -36.53 -22.59 -2.15
CA LYS A 728 -37.40 -22.40 -3.31
C LYS A 728 -36.89 -21.27 -4.20
N ASP A 729 -36.43 -20.18 -3.59
CA ASP A 729 -35.87 -19.03 -4.30
C ASP A 729 -34.54 -19.38 -4.99
N GLU A 730 -33.65 -20.11 -4.33
CA GLU A 730 -32.39 -20.62 -4.91
C GLU A 730 -32.64 -21.56 -6.11
N LEU A 731 -33.60 -22.48 -5.99
CA LEU A 731 -33.98 -23.39 -7.07
C LEU A 731 -34.60 -22.63 -8.27
N ALA A 732 -35.41 -21.61 -7.99
CA ALA A 732 -36.00 -20.75 -9.03
C ALA A 732 -34.91 -19.91 -9.73
N TYR A 733 -33.94 -19.42 -8.98
CA TYR A 733 -32.80 -18.67 -9.51
C TYR A 733 -31.90 -19.55 -10.39
N GLN A 734 -31.56 -20.77 -9.96
CA GLN A 734 -30.79 -21.73 -10.77
C GLN A 734 -31.49 -22.08 -12.07
N LYS A 735 -32.81 -22.31 -12.03
CA LYS A 735 -33.62 -22.55 -13.24
C LYS A 735 -33.63 -21.35 -14.19
N ASN A 736 -33.55 -20.13 -13.66
CA ASN A 736 -33.45 -18.92 -14.48
C ASN A 736 -32.05 -18.76 -15.09
N ILE A 737 -30.97 -19.04 -14.37
CA ILE A 737 -29.61 -19.02 -14.95
C ILE A 737 -29.48 -20.01 -16.11
N GLN A 738 -29.97 -21.24 -15.93
CA GLN A 738 -29.96 -22.29 -16.98
C GLN A 738 -30.82 -21.95 -18.22
N ARG A 739 -31.62 -20.88 -18.18
CA ARG A 739 -32.36 -20.38 -19.35
C ARG A 739 -31.60 -19.32 -20.15
N PHE A 740 -30.52 -18.78 -19.60
CA PHE A 740 -29.68 -17.74 -20.21
C PHE A 740 -28.27 -18.23 -20.57
N GLU A 741 -27.92 -19.47 -20.22
CA GLU A 741 -26.90 -20.30 -20.87
C GLU A 741 -27.54 -21.10 -22.02
#